data_AF-A0A523WJ07-F1
#
_entry.id   AF-A0A523WJ07-F1
#
_cell.length_a   1.000
_cell.length_b   1.000
_cell.length_c   1.000
_cell.angle_alpha   90.00
_cell.angle_beta   90.00
_cell.angle_gamma   90.00
#
_symmetry.space_group_name_H-M   'P 1'
#
loop_
_entity.id
_entity.type
_entity.pdbx_description
1 polymer ?
#
loop_
_entity_poly.entity_id
_entity_poly.type
_entity_poly.pdbx_seq_one_letter_code
_entity_poly.pdbx_strand_id
1 'polypeptide(L)'
;MVRMKRTPLYAEHLKLGAQMVEFAGWEMPLHYPPGILAEHLATRKFGGLFDISHMGRFRLSGHDALPFLQHVLTNNAAALEPGQSQYTIIPNESGGAVDDTYLYRISEEEYLLVVNAANIEKDWDWLQKLQPQFPRLVLEDNTTSIAMLSLQGPGTKAILEAILGDTSKLPEPIRNRLAIAEMLGAKVAIARTGYTGEPIGFELFPPADIAARLWNELLEIGKKEGIVPVGLGARDTLRLEAGFPLYGHELGSDVEGKEIPVFALPAARFAVSFSRLKGESIGREALMKQFQEVKLRQEGQLDTPKERLLVPRTIFPMSISGGGIARAGCPVYVDGSLVGNVTSGTVIPYWQAEGTGVKAKPGSEPLRRSICLAYLDADLRDGQKTQVMIRDKTAAGVIVRRHIGGEAAPYARPLLLEEPEIPTTTKTVESLANLAKSLVSKAGDNTLWRQKNTINLIPSEQTASPLVKLLSIADPSGRYAEHRKVEALGNIEAYYYQGTGFIAEIELELVERMKEFLGCAEVEMRLISGQMANTTVFSGLLDYFNRVDRRAEPRRLRSVMNYHLGKGGHLSAQTIGALRDYVSIHPVTERWAVVNFPVLPDNPYRIDLPKTAELIAEHKPELIILGKSMTLHPEPVKELAEMLAGIKPKPLIMYDAAHVLGLLGPSFQEPFSEGTDIITASTHKTFFGTQRGIIASNMSEGTDYYDLWQSIVKRAFPGSVSNHHLGTLLGLLMAAYEMNTYGRDYQKQVMANAKAFALALKEQGLQVEGDPRVNYTETHQVVLRVGYAKGVEVADRLEKNNIIVNYQALPDDEGFTASSGLRTGVQEMTRFGMKEADFAELAEYMAAVILGKKDISPQVSSFRQRFTRMQYCLPEKQAEPLVDDLINHLIKS
;
A
#
# COMPACT_ATOMS: atom_id res chain seq x y z
N MET A 1 3.40 49.38 -21.89
CA MET A 1 3.10 47.94 -21.97
C MET A 1 4.13 47.22 -21.12
N VAL A 2 3.70 46.54 -20.05
CA VAL A 2 4.59 45.66 -19.29
C VAL A 2 4.91 44.47 -20.18
N ARG A 3 6.20 44.16 -20.38
CA ARG A 3 6.64 43.04 -21.20
C ARG A 3 6.38 41.75 -20.42
N MET A 4 5.58 40.85 -21.00
CA MET A 4 5.27 39.55 -20.41
C MET A 4 6.52 38.70 -20.22
N LYS A 5 6.58 37.94 -19.12
CA LYS A 5 7.65 36.97 -18.83
C LYS A 5 7.48 35.74 -19.73
N ARG A 6 8.58 35.04 -20.04
CA ARG A 6 8.61 33.86 -20.91
C ARG A 6 9.38 32.73 -20.25
N THR A 7 8.87 31.51 -20.37
CA THR A 7 9.59 30.31 -19.90
C THR A 7 10.71 29.95 -20.89
N PRO A 8 11.69 29.13 -20.47
CA PRO A 8 12.71 28.58 -21.37
C PRO A 8 12.13 27.78 -22.54
N LEU A 9 10.86 27.34 -22.45
CA LEU A 9 10.16 26.52 -23.44
C LEU A 9 9.27 27.33 -24.40
N TYR A 10 9.20 28.65 -24.26
CA TYR A 10 8.35 29.51 -25.09
C TYR A 10 8.50 29.24 -26.61
N ALA A 11 9.75 29.11 -27.07
CA ALA A 11 10.02 28.84 -28.48
C ALA A 11 9.55 27.44 -28.92
N GLU A 12 9.62 26.44 -28.04
CA GLU A 12 9.13 25.09 -28.32
C GLU A 12 7.60 25.06 -28.38
N HIS A 13 6.91 25.80 -27.51
CA HIS A 13 5.45 25.93 -27.54
C HIS A 13 4.95 26.50 -28.88
N LEU A 14 5.62 27.54 -29.40
CA LEU A 14 5.30 28.10 -30.71
C LEU A 14 5.55 27.09 -31.85
N LYS A 15 6.65 26.34 -31.81
CA LYS A 15 6.94 25.29 -32.80
C LYS A 15 5.88 24.18 -32.80
N LEU A 16 5.35 23.85 -31.62
CA LEU A 16 4.29 22.85 -31.44
C LEU A 16 2.88 23.39 -31.77
N GLY A 17 2.77 24.65 -32.22
CA GLY A 17 1.50 25.26 -32.60
C GLY A 17 0.57 25.54 -31.42
N ALA A 18 1.12 25.75 -30.22
CA ALA A 18 0.34 26.06 -29.04
C ALA A 18 -0.40 27.40 -29.18
N GLN A 19 -1.64 27.45 -28.71
CA GLN A 19 -2.34 28.71 -28.49
C GLN A 19 -1.82 29.35 -27.20
N MET A 20 -1.02 30.40 -27.33
CA MET A 20 -0.44 31.12 -26.20
C MET A 20 -1.44 32.11 -25.59
N VAL A 21 -1.43 32.24 -24.27
CA VAL A 21 -2.23 33.19 -23.50
C VAL A 21 -1.39 33.87 -22.42
N GLU A 22 -1.86 35.05 -21.99
CA GLU A 22 -1.46 35.68 -20.74
C GLU A 22 -1.95 34.82 -19.57
N PHE A 23 -1.05 34.40 -18.70
CA PHE A 23 -1.39 33.73 -17.45
C PHE A 23 -0.44 34.19 -16.35
N ALA A 24 -0.95 34.97 -15.40
CA ALA A 24 -0.19 35.47 -14.24
C ALA A 24 1.10 36.22 -14.62
N GLY A 25 1.08 37.01 -15.70
CA GLY A 25 2.23 37.76 -16.19
C GLY A 25 3.18 36.96 -17.09
N TRP A 26 2.86 35.71 -17.42
CA TRP A 26 3.64 34.83 -18.31
C TRP A 26 2.91 34.53 -19.62
N GLU A 27 3.66 34.36 -20.71
CA GLU A 27 3.13 33.77 -21.95
C GLU A 27 3.17 32.24 -21.86
N MET A 28 2.00 31.60 -21.71
CA MET A 28 1.86 30.15 -21.50
C MET A 28 0.94 29.49 -22.52
N PRO A 29 1.14 28.20 -22.86
CA PRO A 29 0.24 27.47 -23.75
C PRO A 29 -1.09 27.17 -23.05
N LEU A 30 -2.20 27.69 -23.58
CA LEU A 30 -3.55 27.34 -23.14
C LEU A 30 -3.89 25.90 -23.53
N HIS A 31 -3.62 25.56 -24.78
CA HIS A 31 -3.71 24.22 -25.36
C HIS A 31 -2.90 24.15 -26.66
N TYR A 32 -2.65 22.93 -27.12
CA TYR A 32 -2.02 22.56 -28.38
C TYR A 32 -3.10 22.23 -29.43
N PRO A 33 -2.75 21.97 -30.71
CA PRO A 33 -3.73 21.76 -31.78
C PRO A 33 -4.83 20.70 -31.51
N PRO A 34 -4.58 19.57 -30.81
CA PRO A 34 -5.62 18.60 -30.47
C PRO A 34 -6.71 19.15 -29.51
N GLY A 35 -6.40 20.20 -28.76
CA GLY A 35 -7.30 20.86 -27.82
C GLY A 35 -7.39 20.21 -26.44
N ILE A 36 -7.99 20.96 -25.51
CA ILE A 36 -8.08 20.64 -24.06
C ILE A 36 -8.59 19.22 -23.79
N LEU A 37 -9.65 18.79 -24.50
CA LEU A 37 -10.27 17.50 -24.24
C LEU A 37 -9.35 16.34 -24.62
N ALA A 38 -8.64 16.45 -25.75
CA ALA A 38 -7.72 15.43 -26.21
C ALA A 38 -6.50 15.32 -25.28
N GLU A 39 -5.97 16.46 -24.82
CA GLU A 39 -4.86 16.51 -23.86
C GLU A 39 -5.22 15.88 -22.50
N HIS A 40 -6.43 16.17 -21.98
CA HIS A 40 -6.94 15.53 -20.77
C HIS A 40 -7.01 14.01 -20.92
N LEU A 41 -7.66 13.54 -21.98
CA LEU A 41 -7.83 12.12 -22.26
C LEU A 41 -6.48 11.40 -22.47
N ALA A 42 -5.53 12.05 -23.15
CA ALA A 42 -4.18 11.53 -23.34
C ALA A 42 -3.46 11.39 -22.00
N THR A 43 -3.57 12.37 -21.09
CA THR A 43 -2.98 12.30 -19.74
C THR A 43 -3.49 11.08 -18.97
N ARG A 44 -4.79 10.82 -19.02
CA ARG A 44 -5.46 9.71 -18.30
C ARG A 44 -5.11 8.32 -18.83
N LYS A 45 -4.76 8.20 -20.12
CA LYS A 45 -4.56 6.90 -20.79
C LYS A 45 -3.11 6.59 -21.12
N PHE A 46 -2.31 7.61 -21.41
CA PHE A 46 -0.95 7.49 -21.91
C PHE A 46 0.00 8.33 -21.04
N GLY A 47 -0.22 9.63 -21.01
CA GLY A 47 0.50 10.58 -20.21
C GLY A 47 0.57 11.95 -20.87
N GLY A 48 0.87 12.96 -20.07
CA GLY A 48 0.95 14.36 -20.48
C GLY A 48 2.20 15.03 -19.93
N LEU A 49 2.85 15.85 -20.75
CA LEU A 49 4.00 16.66 -20.37
C LEU A 49 3.60 18.14 -20.29
N PHE A 50 3.82 18.77 -19.13
CA PHE A 50 3.39 20.12 -18.80
C PHE A 50 4.59 21.01 -18.55
N ASP A 51 4.59 22.21 -19.14
CA ASP A 51 5.50 23.29 -18.73
C ASP A 51 4.90 24.02 -17.54
N ILE A 52 5.52 23.85 -16.38
CA ILE A 52 5.14 24.55 -15.14
C ILE A 52 6.24 25.51 -14.66
N SER A 53 7.16 25.90 -15.56
CA SER A 53 8.28 26.80 -15.27
C SER A 53 7.86 28.25 -14.97
N HIS A 54 6.57 28.58 -15.12
CA HIS A 54 6.00 29.86 -14.74
C HIS A 54 5.76 29.98 -13.23
N MET A 55 5.77 28.87 -12.48
CA MET A 55 5.70 28.87 -11.02
C MET A 55 7.02 29.35 -10.41
N GLY A 56 6.94 29.96 -9.21
CA GLY A 56 8.11 30.46 -8.50
C GLY A 56 8.87 29.32 -7.83
N ARG A 57 10.21 29.36 -7.84
CA ARG A 57 11.05 28.40 -7.12
C ARG A 57 12.04 29.14 -6.24
N PHE A 58 11.82 29.11 -4.94
CA PHE A 58 12.69 29.74 -3.97
C PHE A 58 13.56 28.69 -3.29
N ARG A 59 14.87 28.85 -3.35
CA ARG A 59 15.81 27.99 -2.65
C ARG A 59 16.09 28.56 -1.27
N LEU A 60 16.01 27.69 -0.27
CA LEU A 60 16.30 28.02 1.12
C LEU A 60 17.40 27.10 1.63
N SER A 61 18.46 27.69 2.17
CA SER A 61 19.58 26.94 2.74
C SER A 61 20.22 27.66 3.94
N GLY A 62 21.14 26.98 4.60
CA GLY A 62 21.81 27.45 5.81
C GLY A 62 21.10 27.03 7.10
N HIS A 63 21.77 27.29 8.22
CA HIS A 63 21.35 26.77 9.54
C HIS A 63 19.95 27.25 9.96
N ASP A 64 19.52 28.44 9.52
CA ASP A 64 18.22 28.99 9.89
C ASP A 64 17.09 28.63 8.90
N ALA A 65 17.35 27.81 7.87
CA ALA A 65 16.34 27.39 6.88
C ALA A 65 15.16 26.63 7.50
N LEU A 66 15.44 25.59 8.29
CA LEU A 66 14.38 24.80 8.93
C LEU A 66 13.57 25.65 9.95
N PRO A 67 14.19 26.40 10.89
CA PRO A 67 13.45 27.31 11.77
C PRO A 67 12.57 28.32 11.02
N PHE A 68 13.09 28.91 9.93
CA PHE A 68 12.31 29.84 9.10
C PHE A 68 11.10 29.15 8.46
N LEU A 69 11.31 28.00 7.83
CA LEU A 69 10.23 27.21 7.21
C LEU A 69 9.16 26.80 8.23
N GLN A 70 9.55 26.39 9.45
CA GLN A 70 8.61 26.09 10.53
C GLN A 70 7.79 27.31 10.96
N HIS A 71 8.36 28.51 10.88
CA HIS A 71 7.68 29.75 11.26
C HIS A 71 6.67 30.21 10.20
N VAL A 72 7.03 30.14 8.91
CA VAL A 72 6.27 30.75 7.80
C VAL A 72 5.32 29.80 7.06
N LEU A 73 5.42 28.49 7.28
CA LEU A 73 4.59 27.49 6.61
C LEU A 73 3.65 26.80 7.61
N THR A 74 2.50 26.30 7.15
CA THR A 74 1.54 25.60 8.02
C THR A 74 1.92 24.16 8.34
N ASN A 75 2.67 23.48 7.47
CA ASN A 75 3.07 22.10 7.68
C ASN A 75 4.39 22.02 8.48
N ASN A 76 4.70 20.85 9.02
CA ASN A 76 5.90 20.62 9.81
C ASN A 76 7.09 20.31 8.88
N ALA A 77 7.95 21.28 8.62
CA ALA A 77 9.12 21.10 7.77
C ALA A 77 10.17 20.14 8.37
N ALA A 78 10.18 19.96 9.70
CA ALA A 78 11.08 19.01 10.37
C ALA A 78 10.67 17.55 10.18
N ALA A 79 9.44 17.29 9.71
CA ALA A 79 8.96 15.95 9.38
C ALA A 79 9.51 15.43 8.04
N LEU A 80 10.06 16.30 7.19
CA LEU A 80 10.64 15.92 5.90
C LEU A 80 12.06 15.40 6.09
N GLU A 81 12.34 14.20 5.61
CA GLU A 81 13.70 13.70 5.41
C GLU A 81 14.26 14.20 4.06
N PRO A 82 15.60 14.27 3.88
CA PRO A 82 16.18 14.43 2.55
C PRO A 82 15.62 13.39 1.58
N GLY A 83 15.25 13.81 0.36
CA GLY A 83 14.56 12.90 -0.56
C GLY A 83 13.03 12.90 -0.42
N GLN A 84 12.45 13.84 0.31
CA GLN A 84 11.00 13.96 0.49
C GLN A 84 10.47 15.35 0.14
N SER A 85 9.16 15.42 -0.11
CA SER A 85 8.43 16.67 -0.27
C SER A 85 7.09 16.66 0.46
N GLN A 86 6.49 17.83 0.63
CA GLN A 86 5.13 17.95 1.17
C GLN A 86 4.41 19.17 0.63
N TYR A 87 3.09 19.04 0.55
CA TYR A 87 2.17 20.15 0.37
C TYR A 87 2.07 20.96 1.67
N THR A 88 2.07 22.29 1.57
CA THR A 88 2.04 23.21 2.70
C THR A 88 1.45 24.57 2.28
N ILE A 89 1.04 25.39 3.24
CA ILE A 89 0.41 26.69 2.97
C ILE A 89 1.29 27.79 3.58
N ILE A 90 1.36 28.95 2.92
CA ILE A 90 1.81 30.20 3.54
C ILE A 90 0.57 30.84 4.17
N PRO A 91 0.43 30.85 5.51
CA PRO A 91 -0.76 31.38 6.15
C PRO A 91 -0.62 32.89 6.38
N ASN A 92 -1.75 33.56 6.58
CA ASN A 92 -1.79 34.86 7.25
C ASN A 92 -2.16 34.71 8.74
N GLU A 93 -2.21 35.83 9.46
CA GLU A 93 -2.51 35.83 10.90
C GLU A 93 -3.94 35.35 11.24
N SER A 94 -4.91 35.50 10.32
CA SER A 94 -6.30 35.03 10.47
C SER A 94 -6.50 33.55 10.14
N GLY A 95 -5.45 32.83 9.71
CA GLY A 95 -5.52 31.43 9.34
C GLY A 95 -6.16 31.17 7.97
N GLY A 96 -6.18 32.19 7.10
CA GLY A 96 -6.39 32.05 5.67
C GLY A 96 -5.10 31.74 4.91
N ALA A 97 -5.23 31.33 3.65
CA ALA A 97 -4.08 31.04 2.78
C ALA A 97 -3.64 32.30 2.01
N VAL A 98 -2.38 32.70 2.19
CA VAL A 98 -1.70 33.69 1.34
C VAL A 98 -1.32 33.07 0.00
N ASP A 99 -0.82 31.83 0.05
CA ASP A 99 -0.59 30.93 -1.08
C ASP A 99 -0.58 29.47 -0.61
N ASP A 100 -0.88 28.54 -1.50
CA ASP A 100 -0.56 27.12 -1.32
C ASP A 100 0.69 26.72 -2.10
N THR A 101 1.52 25.87 -1.49
CA THR A 101 2.91 25.67 -1.92
C THR A 101 3.34 24.21 -1.77
N TYR A 102 4.43 23.86 -2.43
CA TYR A 102 5.10 22.57 -2.24
C TYR A 102 6.53 22.78 -1.77
N LEU A 103 6.90 22.12 -0.67
CA LEU A 103 8.24 22.15 -0.12
C LEU A 103 8.96 20.85 -0.44
N TYR A 104 10.12 20.93 -1.08
CA TYR A 104 11.01 19.80 -1.39
C TYR A 104 12.27 19.90 -0.53
N ARG A 105 12.64 18.83 0.18
CA ARG A 105 13.92 18.74 0.90
C ARG A 105 14.93 17.99 0.02
N ILE A 106 15.76 18.76 -0.68
CA ILE A 106 16.68 18.25 -1.70
C ILE A 106 17.87 17.54 -1.06
N SER A 107 18.39 18.09 0.05
CA SER A 107 19.49 17.53 0.84
C SER A 107 19.27 17.85 2.33
N GLU A 108 20.25 17.55 3.18
CA GLU A 108 20.16 17.83 4.62
C GLU A 108 19.94 19.32 4.93
N GLU A 109 20.57 20.21 4.15
CA GLU A 109 20.58 21.66 4.39
C GLU A 109 19.90 22.48 3.28
N GLU A 110 19.28 21.82 2.28
CA GLU A 110 18.71 22.49 1.11
C GLU A 110 17.24 22.15 0.90
N TYR A 111 16.45 23.21 0.76
CA TYR A 111 15.03 23.16 0.46
C TYR A 111 14.71 23.96 -0.80
N LEU A 112 13.71 23.49 -1.54
CA LEU A 112 13.10 24.21 -2.65
C LEU A 112 11.61 24.41 -2.35
N LEU A 113 11.18 25.66 -2.23
CA LEU A 113 9.79 26.04 -2.06
C LEU A 113 9.21 26.47 -3.41
N VAL A 114 8.20 25.75 -3.88
CA VAL A 114 7.49 26.07 -5.12
C VAL A 114 6.20 26.80 -4.77
N VAL A 115 6.04 28.02 -5.32
CA VAL A 115 4.89 28.92 -5.10
C VAL A 115 4.11 29.15 -6.39
N ASN A 116 2.83 29.51 -6.27
CA ASN A 116 1.98 29.75 -7.44
C ASN A 116 2.43 30.97 -8.25
N ALA A 117 2.26 30.88 -9.58
CA ALA A 117 2.77 31.89 -10.51
C ALA A 117 2.19 33.31 -10.26
N ALA A 118 0.93 33.40 -9.84
CA ALA A 118 0.27 34.67 -9.54
C ALA A 118 0.80 35.34 -8.26
N ASN A 119 1.43 34.58 -7.36
CA ASN A 119 1.84 35.04 -6.04
C ASN A 119 3.36 35.22 -5.89
N ILE A 120 4.17 34.94 -6.92
CA ILE A 120 5.64 34.97 -6.82
C ILE A 120 6.18 36.24 -6.15
N GLU A 121 5.85 37.42 -6.68
CA GLU A 121 6.37 38.70 -6.16
C GLU A 121 5.88 38.96 -4.74
N LYS A 122 4.60 38.68 -4.48
CA LYS A 122 3.96 38.82 -3.17
C LYS A 122 4.59 37.91 -2.11
N ASP A 123 4.81 36.64 -2.45
CA ASP A 123 5.39 35.65 -1.55
C ASP A 123 6.87 35.90 -1.32
N TRP A 124 7.60 36.29 -2.37
CA TRP A 124 9.00 36.68 -2.26
C TRP A 124 9.18 37.87 -1.31
N ASP A 125 8.42 38.94 -1.51
CA ASP A 125 8.45 40.13 -0.65
C ASP A 125 8.06 39.78 0.81
N TRP A 126 7.06 38.91 0.97
CA TRP A 126 6.64 38.42 2.29
C TRP A 126 7.76 37.67 3.01
N LEU A 127 8.42 36.73 2.34
CA LEU A 127 9.51 35.94 2.91
C LEU A 127 10.75 36.81 3.20
N GLN A 128 11.10 37.72 2.29
CA GLN A 128 12.21 38.67 2.50
C GLN A 128 11.98 39.59 3.69
N LYS A 129 10.74 40.04 3.92
CA LYS A 129 10.39 40.87 5.09
C LYS A 129 10.67 40.13 6.41
N LEU A 130 10.54 38.81 6.43
CA LEU A 130 10.74 37.98 7.62
C LEU A 130 12.20 37.50 7.77
N GLN A 131 12.96 37.43 6.67
CA GLN A 131 14.35 36.97 6.63
C GLN A 131 15.28 37.64 7.66
N PRO A 132 15.21 38.96 7.98
CA PRO A 132 16.08 39.59 8.96
C PRO A 132 16.04 38.96 10.37
N GLN A 133 14.98 38.23 10.70
CA GLN A 133 14.87 37.50 11.98
C GLN A 133 15.70 36.21 12.00
N PHE A 134 16.22 35.78 10.85
CA PHE A 134 16.93 34.52 10.61
C PHE A 134 18.26 34.81 9.87
N PRO A 135 19.25 35.40 10.52
CA PRO A 135 20.44 35.96 9.86
C PRO A 135 21.33 34.92 9.18
N ARG A 136 21.19 33.62 9.48
CA ARG A 136 21.93 32.52 8.82
C ARG A 136 21.09 31.78 7.78
N LEU A 137 20.00 32.40 7.32
CA LEU A 137 19.19 31.94 6.19
C LEU A 137 19.74 32.52 4.88
N VAL A 138 19.98 31.65 3.91
CA VAL A 138 20.16 32.03 2.51
C VAL A 138 18.85 31.77 1.78
N LEU A 139 18.31 32.83 1.17
CA LEU A 139 17.06 32.80 0.41
C LEU A 139 17.35 33.31 -1.01
N GLU A 140 17.16 32.44 -2.02
CA GLU A 140 17.48 32.73 -3.43
C GLU A 140 16.25 32.49 -4.32
N ASP A 141 16.01 33.38 -5.27
CA ASP A 141 14.99 33.19 -6.29
C ASP A 141 15.59 32.47 -7.51
N ASN A 142 15.26 31.19 -7.65
CA ASN A 142 15.69 30.35 -8.77
C ASN A 142 14.63 30.25 -9.88
N THR A 143 13.64 31.15 -9.90
CA THR A 143 12.51 31.19 -10.85
C THR A 143 12.91 31.39 -12.32
N THR A 144 14.15 31.78 -12.62
CA THR A 144 14.65 31.83 -14.02
C THR A 144 15.77 30.84 -14.31
N SER A 145 16.45 30.30 -13.28
CA SER A 145 17.61 29.42 -13.45
C SER A 145 17.30 27.92 -13.46
N ILE A 146 16.20 27.48 -12.83
CA ILE A 146 15.80 26.06 -12.74
C ILE A 146 14.41 25.84 -13.36
N ALA A 147 14.28 25.38 -14.61
CA ALA A 147 12.96 25.09 -15.18
C ALA A 147 12.20 24.00 -14.38
N MET A 148 10.87 23.91 -14.58
CA MET A 148 10.04 22.92 -13.91
C MET A 148 9.09 22.26 -14.91
N LEU A 149 9.16 20.94 -15.01
CA LEU A 149 8.34 20.13 -15.90
C LEU A 149 7.49 19.16 -15.08
N SER A 150 6.24 18.95 -15.46
CA SER A 150 5.40 17.89 -14.88
C SER A 150 5.13 16.83 -15.94
N LEU A 151 5.42 15.58 -15.65
CA LEU A 151 5.18 14.44 -16.52
C LEU A 151 4.22 13.49 -15.78
N GLN A 152 2.96 13.45 -16.21
CA GLN A 152 1.86 12.83 -15.45
C GLN A 152 1.14 11.77 -16.29
N GLY A 153 0.85 10.60 -15.71
CA GLY A 153 0.08 9.52 -16.35
C GLY A 153 0.81 8.17 -16.43
N PRO A 154 0.14 7.14 -16.96
CA PRO A 154 0.56 5.74 -16.83
C PRO A 154 1.88 5.37 -17.55
N GLY A 155 2.18 6.00 -18.69
CA GLY A 155 3.38 5.72 -19.49
C GLY A 155 4.63 6.48 -19.07
N THR A 156 4.52 7.34 -18.05
CA THR A 156 5.57 8.31 -17.70
C THR A 156 6.81 7.67 -17.06
N LYS A 157 6.62 6.62 -16.26
CA LYS A 157 7.72 5.85 -15.65
C LYS A 157 8.64 5.29 -16.74
N ALA A 158 8.08 4.59 -17.73
CA ALA A 158 8.83 3.96 -18.81
C ALA A 158 9.70 4.95 -19.61
N ILE A 159 9.22 6.18 -19.79
CA ILE A 159 9.97 7.23 -20.51
C ILE A 159 11.19 7.68 -19.71
N LEU A 160 11.02 7.91 -18.41
CA LEU A 160 12.15 8.30 -17.56
C LEU A 160 13.17 7.16 -17.43
N GLU A 161 12.71 5.91 -17.37
CA GLU A 161 13.59 4.74 -17.40
C GLU A 161 14.42 4.68 -18.69
N ALA A 162 13.80 4.96 -19.84
CA ALA A 162 14.49 4.99 -21.13
C ALA A 162 15.56 6.10 -21.19
N ILE A 163 15.32 7.27 -20.57
CA ILE A 163 16.30 8.37 -20.50
C ILE A 163 17.44 8.05 -19.54
N LEU A 164 17.12 7.49 -18.37
CA LEU A 164 18.10 7.26 -17.30
C LEU A 164 18.96 6.01 -17.54
N GLY A 165 18.44 5.05 -18.31
CA GLY A 165 19.05 3.74 -18.57
C GLY A 165 19.12 2.83 -17.34
N ASP A 166 18.64 3.29 -16.19
CA ASP A 166 18.75 2.62 -14.90
C ASP A 166 17.59 3.06 -13.99
N THR A 167 16.75 2.09 -13.60
CA THR A 167 15.55 2.33 -12.80
C THR A 167 15.87 2.67 -11.34
N SER A 168 17.06 2.33 -10.84
CA SER A 168 17.50 2.65 -9.47
C SER A 168 17.69 4.15 -9.23
N LYS A 169 17.78 4.93 -10.30
CA LYS A 169 17.90 6.40 -10.27
C LYS A 169 16.56 7.12 -10.15
N LEU A 170 15.45 6.40 -10.27
CA LEU A 170 14.12 6.97 -10.03
C LEU A 170 13.83 7.05 -8.53
N PRO A 171 13.02 8.04 -8.09
CA PRO A 171 12.49 8.03 -6.74
C PRO A 171 11.68 6.75 -6.49
N GLU A 172 11.67 6.30 -5.23
CA GLU A 172 10.80 5.20 -4.79
C GLU A 172 9.35 5.43 -5.27
N PRO A 173 8.58 4.36 -5.57
CA PRO A 173 7.21 4.47 -6.11
C PRO A 173 6.18 4.85 -5.03
N ILE A 174 6.51 5.84 -4.21
CA ILE A 174 5.71 6.40 -3.13
C ILE A 174 5.57 7.90 -3.39
N ARG A 175 4.35 8.43 -3.24
CA ARG A 175 4.07 9.86 -3.41
C ARG A 175 5.00 10.70 -2.52
N ASN A 176 5.47 11.82 -3.07
CA ASN A 176 6.38 12.78 -2.44
C ASN A 176 7.80 12.26 -2.15
N ARG A 177 8.22 11.14 -2.74
CA ARG A 177 9.64 10.76 -2.77
C ARG A 177 10.36 11.50 -3.89
N LEU A 178 11.62 11.84 -3.65
CA LEU A 178 12.51 12.56 -4.55
C LEU A 178 13.83 11.80 -4.68
N ALA A 179 14.39 11.83 -5.89
CA ALA A 179 15.74 11.41 -6.18
C ALA A 179 16.44 12.47 -7.04
N ILE A 180 17.77 12.50 -7.00
CA ILE A 180 18.59 13.32 -7.89
C ILE A 180 19.24 12.37 -8.90
N ALA A 181 19.08 12.65 -10.19
CA ALA A 181 19.70 11.89 -11.26
C ALA A 181 20.43 12.82 -12.24
N GLU A 182 21.38 12.26 -12.98
CA GLU A 182 22.05 12.98 -14.05
C GLU A 182 21.26 12.79 -15.36
N MET A 183 20.88 13.89 -16.00
CA MET A 183 20.20 13.93 -17.29
C MET A 183 20.86 14.98 -18.17
N LEU A 184 21.22 14.63 -19.40
CA LEU A 184 21.84 15.56 -20.36
C LEU A 184 23.07 16.31 -19.81
N GLY A 185 23.85 15.66 -18.94
CA GLY A 185 25.05 16.22 -18.31
C GLY A 185 24.78 17.17 -17.13
N ALA A 186 23.55 17.23 -16.62
CA ALA A 186 23.18 18.05 -15.46
C ALA A 186 22.47 17.23 -14.38
N LYS A 187 22.59 17.66 -13.12
CA LYS A 187 21.81 17.11 -12.01
C LYS A 187 20.38 17.63 -12.08
N VAL A 188 19.43 16.72 -12.07
CA VAL A 188 18.00 16.99 -12.12
C VAL A 188 17.34 16.30 -10.93
N ALA A 189 16.63 17.08 -10.11
CA ALA A 189 15.76 16.50 -9.09
C ALA A 189 14.48 15.98 -9.76
N ILE A 190 14.05 14.78 -9.36
CA ILE A 190 12.86 14.09 -9.86
C ILE A 190 12.00 13.74 -8.65
N ALA A 191 10.78 14.27 -8.58
CA ALA A 191 9.88 14.06 -7.45
C ALA A 191 8.58 13.35 -7.87
N ARG A 192 8.07 12.42 -7.06
CA ARG A 192 6.76 11.77 -7.20
C ARG A 192 5.62 12.69 -6.75
N THR A 193 5.53 13.85 -7.39
CA THR A 193 4.53 14.89 -7.16
C THR A 193 3.73 15.15 -8.44
N GLY A 194 2.62 15.88 -8.31
CA GLY A 194 1.74 16.15 -9.42
C GLY A 194 0.39 16.73 -8.99
N TYR A 195 -0.25 17.39 -9.95
CA TYR A 195 -1.49 18.16 -9.75
C TYR A 195 -2.66 17.66 -10.62
N THR A 196 -2.60 16.40 -11.07
CA THR A 196 -3.56 15.81 -12.01
C THR A 196 -4.42 14.70 -11.41
N GLY A 197 -4.06 14.20 -10.22
CA GLY A 197 -4.68 13.02 -9.60
C GLY A 197 -4.23 11.68 -10.19
N GLU A 198 -3.27 11.69 -11.13
CA GLU A 198 -2.66 10.45 -11.63
C GLU A 198 -1.92 9.70 -10.52
N PRO A 199 -2.02 8.36 -10.47
CA PRO A 199 -1.21 7.57 -9.53
C PRO A 199 0.28 7.59 -9.85
N ILE A 200 0.62 7.88 -11.11
CA ILE A 200 1.99 7.89 -11.63
C ILE A 200 2.23 9.26 -12.21
N GLY A 201 3.20 9.95 -11.63
CA GLY A 201 3.55 11.30 -12.03
C GLY A 201 4.89 11.69 -11.44
N PHE A 202 5.59 12.53 -12.19
CA PHE A 202 6.89 13.06 -11.83
C PHE A 202 6.93 14.57 -12.09
N GLU A 203 7.60 15.30 -11.21
CA GLU A 203 8.01 16.68 -11.47
C GLU A 203 9.54 16.72 -11.54
N LEU A 204 10.05 17.37 -12.58
CA LEU A 204 11.47 17.47 -12.88
C LEU A 204 11.91 18.92 -12.72
N PHE A 205 13.09 19.11 -12.14
CA PHE A 205 13.69 20.42 -11.88
C PHE A 205 15.03 20.59 -12.62
N PRO A 206 15.04 20.61 -13.96
CA PRO A 206 16.28 20.77 -14.72
C PRO A 206 16.78 22.21 -14.70
N PRO A 207 18.10 22.45 -14.83
CA PRO A 207 18.63 23.76 -15.20
C PRO A 207 17.96 24.30 -16.47
N ALA A 208 17.69 25.61 -16.49
CA ALA A 208 16.92 26.26 -17.56
C ALA A 208 17.53 26.12 -18.95
N ASP A 209 18.87 26.03 -19.04
CA ASP A 209 19.63 25.89 -20.28
C ASP A 209 19.46 24.51 -20.95
N ILE A 210 19.14 23.46 -20.18
CA ILE A 210 18.88 22.12 -20.72
C ILE A 210 17.39 21.83 -20.92
N ALA A 211 16.49 22.67 -20.38
CA ALA A 211 15.06 22.40 -20.31
C ALA A 211 14.41 22.10 -21.67
N ALA A 212 14.74 22.88 -22.72
CA ALA A 212 14.21 22.66 -24.06
C ALA A 212 14.68 21.34 -24.69
N ARG A 213 15.91 20.93 -24.41
CA ARG A 213 16.44 19.64 -24.88
C ARG A 213 15.73 18.48 -24.19
N LEU A 214 15.61 18.55 -22.86
CA LEU A 214 14.92 17.53 -22.07
C LEU A 214 13.43 17.43 -22.45
N TRP A 215 12.75 18.56 -22.65
CA TRP A 215 11.36 18.61 -23.12
C TRP A 215 11.17 17.86 -24.44
N ASN A 216 12.01 18.16 -25.43
CA ASN A 216 11.94 17.52 -26.75
C ASN A 216 12.27 16.03 -26.70
N GLU A 217 13.24 15.63 -25.88
CA GLU A 217 13.59 14.21 -25.69
C GLU A 217 12.47 13.41 -25.02
N LEU A 218 11.85 13.98 -23.97
CA LEU A 218 10.68 13.38 -23.30
C LEU A 218 9.52 13.17 -24.28
N LEU A 219 9.22 14.17 -25.11
CA LEU A 219 8.16 14.06 -26.12
C LEU A 219 8.51 13.07 -27.22
N GLU A 220 9.75 13.05 -27.70
CA GLU A 220 10.16 12.14 -28.78
C GLU A 220 10.09 10.67 -28.34
N ILE A 221 10.58 10.36 -27.14
CA ILE A 221 10.48 9.01 -26.57
C ILE A 221 9.02 8.66 -26.29
N GLY A 222 8.28 9.58 -25.66
CA GLY A 222 6.88 9.37 -25.28
C GLY A 222 5.89 9.30 -26.44
N LYS A 223 6.27 9.76 -27.64
CA LYS A 223 5.42 9.77 -28.84
C LYS A 223 4.87 8.40 -29.19
N LYS A 224 5.67 7.33 -29.03
CA LYS A 224 5.24 5.95 -29.28
C LYS A 224 4.20 5.45 -28.29
N GLU A 225 4.25 5.95 -27.06
CA GLU A 225 3.32 5.63 -25.97
C GLU A 225 2.07 6.52 -25.99
N GLY A 226 2.00 7.52 -26.88
CA GLY A 226 0.87 8.45 -26.98
C GLY A 226 0.95 9.65 -26.03
N ILE A 227 2.13 9.96 -25.49
CA ILE A 227 2.33 11.16 -24.67
C ILE A 227 2.25 12.42 -25.53
N VAL A 228 1.58 13.43 -24.99
CA VAL A 228 1.40 14.74 -25.64
C VAL A 228 1.83 15.87 -24.73
N PRO A 229 2.23 17.03 -25.28
CA PRO A 229 2.34 18.23 -24.49
C PRO A 229 0.93 18.70 -24.05
N VAL A 230 0.84 19.24 -22.84
CA VAL A 230 -0.45 19.61 -22.23
C VAL A 230 -0.44 21.06 -21.76
N GLY A 231 -1.48 21.81 -22.13
CA GLY A 231 -1.65 23.22 -21.80
C GLY A 231 -2.43 23.47 -20.51
N LEU A 232 -2.55 24.75 -20.16
CA LEU A 232 -3.24 25.21 -18.94
C LEU A 232 -4.70 24.76 -18.86
N GLY A 233 -5.41 24.71 -19.99
CA GLY A 233 -6.83 24.35 -20.01
C GLY A 233 -7.07 22.90 -19.58
N ALA A 234 -6.25 21.96 -20.07
CA ALA A 234 -6.33 20.57 -19.66
C ALA A 234 -5.84 20.36 -18.23
N ARG A 235 -4.78 21.07 -17.81
CA ARG A 235 -4.33 21.09 -16.41
C ARG A 235 -5.46 21.47 -15.44
N ASP A 236 -6.24 22.51 -15.77
CA ASP A 236 -7.40 22.92 -14.97
C ASP A 236 -8.52 21.87 -14.92
N THR A 237 -8.79 21.16 -16.02
CA THR A 237 -9.77 20.06 -16.00
C THR A 237 -9.29 18.85 -15.18
N LEU A 238 -7.99 18.51 -15.25
CA LEU A 238 -7.41 17.37 -14.54
C LEU A 238 -7.35 17.61 -13.03
N ARG A 239 -6.94 18.81 -12.59
CA ARG A 239 -6.92 19.18 -11.16
C ARG A 239 -8.34 19.23 -10.59
N LEU A 240 -9.30 19.74 -11.36
CA LEU A 240 -10.69 19.82 -10.93
C LEU A 240 -11.29 18.42 -10.74
N GLU A 241 -10.98 17.51 -11.66
CA GLU A 241 -11.36 16.10 -11.52
C GLU A 241 -10.67 15.43 -10.32
N ALA A 242 -9.41 15.76 -10.04
CA ALA A 242 -8.73 15.31 -8.82
C ALA A 242 -9.32 15.91 -7.53
N GLY A 243 -10.14 16.95 -7.64
CA GLY A 243 -10.66 17.72 -6.52
C GLY A 243 -9.61 18.60 -5.85
N PHE A 244 -8.55 18.96 -6.57
CA PHE A 244 -7.47 19.78 -6.05
C PHE A 244 -7.82 21.29 -6.10
N PRO A 245 -7.49 22.04 -5.04
CA PRO A 245 -7.82 23.45 -4.92
C PRO A 245 -6.94 24.30 -5.82
N LEU A 246 -7.47 25.40 -6.34
CA LEU A 246 -6.69 26.43 -7.01
C LEU A 246 -6.76 27.76 -6.23
N TYR A 247 -5.62 28.40 -6.00
CA TYR A 247 -5.58 29.73 -5.40
C TYR A 247 -6.41 30.74 -6.21
N GLY A 248 -7.23 31.54 -5.52
CA GLY A 248 -8.21 32.45 -6.12
C GLY A 248 -9.57 31.81 -6.41
N HIS A 249 -9.73 30.51 -6.18
CA HIS A 249 -11.00 29.79 -6.36
C HIS A 249 -11.45 29.06 -5.08
N GLU A 250 -10.67 28.09 -4.63
CA GLU A 250 -10.94 27.30 -3.41
C GLU A 250 -10.12 27.78 -2.20
N LEU A 251 -9.17 28.67 -2.44
CA LEU A 251 -8.29 29.31 -1.46
C LEU A 251 -8.21 30.81 -1.76
N GLY A 252 -7.94 31.63 -0.75
CA GLY A 252 -7.95 33.09 -0.85
C GLY A 252 -9.31 33.64 -0.46
N SER A 253 -9.91 34.49 -1.31
CA SER A 253 -11.21 35.11 -1.05
C SER A 253 -12.34 34.42 -1.81
N ASP A 254 -13.53 34.35 -1.21
CA ASP A 254 -14.75 33.89 -1.84
C ASP A 254 -15.37 34.96 -2.76
N VAL A 255 -16.49 34.62 -3.39
CA VAL A 255 -17.22 35.51 -4.31
C VAL A 255 -17.79 36.78 -3.64
N GLU A 256 -17.89 36.81 -2.31
CA GLU A 256 -18.30 37.96 -1.52
C GLU A 256 -17.09 38.79 -1.06
N GLY A 257 -15.87 38.40 -1.44
CA GLY A 257 -14.62 39.03 -1.01
C GLY A 257 -14.20 38.66 0.42
N LYS A 258 -14.87 37.69 1.05
CA LYS A 258 -14.50 37.20 2.40
C LYS A 258 -13.44 36.14 2.28
N GLU A 259 -12.53 36.09 3.23
CA GLU A 259 -11.49 35.07 3.26
C GLU A 259 -12.07 33.67 3.47
N ILE A 260 -11.58 32.69 2.69
CA ILE A 260 -11.89 31.27 2.84
C ILE A 260 -10.94 30.68 3.90
N PRO A 261 -11.46 30.12 5.01
CA PRO A 261 -10.66 29.47 6.04
C PRO A 261 -9.93 28.24 5.48
N VAL A 262 -8.67 28.01 5.86
CA VAL A 262 -7.91 26.83 5.38
C VAL A 262 -8.62 25.51 5.70
N PHE A 263 -9.22 25.38 6.89
CA PHE A 263 -9.94 24.16 7.28
C PHE A 263 -11.29 23.98 6.58
N ALA A 264 -11.78 24.98 5.84
CA ALA A 264 -12.91 24.82 4.93
C ALA A 264 -12.59 23.88 3.76
N LEU A 265 -11.31 23.63 3.47
CA LEU A 265 -10.88 22.77 2.38
C LEU A 265 -10.38 21.43 2.92
N PRO A 266 -11.16 20.33 2.83
CA PRO A 266 -10.74 19.03 3.36
C PRO A 266 -9.41 18.54 2.78
N ALA A 267 -9.19 18.81 1.49
CA ALA A 267 -7.97 18.44 0.76
C ALA A 267 -6.71 19.19 1.23
N ALA A 268 -6.83 20.26 2.03
CA ALA A 268 -5.70 21.02 2.56
C ALA A 268 -5.48 20.85 4.06
N ARG A 269 -6.40 20.19 4.78
CA ARG A 269 -6.29 20.00 6.25
C ARG A 269 -5.02 19.26 6.67
N PHE A 270 -4.57 18.30 5.87
CA PHE A 270 -3.34 17.54 6.16
C PHE A 270 -2.06 18.37 6.01
N ALA A 271 -2.13 19.55 5.37
CA ALA A 271 -1.01 20.47 5.23
C ALA A 271 -0.87 21.42 6.44
N VAL A 272 -1.67 21.24 7.49
CA VAL A 272 -1.56 22.01 8.74
C VAL A 272 -1.12 21.09 9.86
N SER A 273 0.05 21.40 10.44
CA SER A 273 0.58 20.68 11.59
C SER A 273 0.47 21.53 12.86
N PHE A 274 0.04 20.88 13.93
CA PHE A 274 0.04 21.46 15.28
C PHE A 274 1.11 20.84 16.18
N SER A 275 2.08 20.09 15.61
CA SER A 275 3.20 19.52 16.36
C SER A 275 3.84 20.56 17.29
N ARG A 276 4.24 20.11 18.48
CA ARG A 276 5.01 20.92 19.41
C ARG A 276 6.36 21.32 18.82
N LEU A 277 6.94 20.49 17.96
CA LEU A 277 8.25 20.73 17.32
C LEU A 277 8.22 21.86 16.29
N LYS A 278 7.03 22.18 15.76
CA LYS A 278 6.85 23.32 14.87
C LYS A 278 7.01 24.65 15.61
N GLY A 279 6.73 24.67 16.92
CA GLY A 279 6.77 25.89 17.72
C GLY A 279 5.75 26.95 17.27
N GLU A 280 6.04 28.21 17.60
CA GLU A 280 5.22 29.35 17.21
C GLU A 280 5.36 29.65 15.72
N SER A 281 4.23 29.93 15.07
CA SER A 281 4.17 30.18 13.64
C SER A 281 2.99 31.07 13.27
N ILE A 282 3.09 31.71 12.12
CA ILE A 282 2.10 32.66 11.63
C ILE A 282 0.74 31.94 11.48
N GLY A 283 -0.32 32.57 11.98
CA GLY A 283 -1.70 32.05 11.88
C GLY A 283 -2.01 30.81 12.73
N ARG A 284 -1.06 30.29 13.53
CA ARG A 284 -1.22 29.04 14.30
C ARG A 284 -2.45 29.05 15.19
N GLU A 285 -2.68 30.12 15.94
CA GLU A 285 -3.83 30.23 16.85
C GLU A 285 -5.16 30.19 16.09
N ALA A 286 -5.28 30.94 15.00
CA ALA A 286 -6.48 30.97 14.19
C ALA A 286 -6.77 29.61 13.52
N LEU A 287 -5.73 28.98 12.96
CA LEU A 287 -5.82 27.62 12.39
C LEU A 287 -6.24 26.59 13.45
N MET A 288 -5.72 26.70 14.67
CA MET A 288 -6.11 25.81 15.78
C MET A 288 -7.60 25.98 16.11
N LYS A 289 -8.10 27.20 16.17
CA LYS A 289 -9.54 27.46 16.41
C LYS A 289 -10.42 26.87 15.30
N GLN A 290 -10.01 27.04 14.03
CA GLN A 290 -10.70 26.41 12.90
C GLN A 290 -10.70 24.88 13.00
N PHE A 291 -9.56 24.27 13.35
CA PHE A 291 -9.45 22.82 13.55
C PHE A 291 -10.39 22.32 14.65
N GLN A 292 -10.42 22.99 15.82
CA GLN A 292 -11.28 22.60 16.93
C GLN A 292 -12.76 22.68 16.56
N GLU A 293 -13.17 23.72 15.82
CA GLU A 293 -14.55 23.82 15.32
C GLU A 293 -14.91 22.63 14.41
N VAL A 294 -14.05 22.31 13.43
CA VAL A 294 -14.28 21.17 12.52
C VAL A 294 -14.31 19.85 13.29
N LYS A 295 -13.43 19.68 14.28
CA LYS A 295 -13.39 18.50 15.14
C LYS A 295 -14.71 18.35 15.92
N LEU A 296 -15.14 19.39 16.63
CA LEU A 296 -16.39 19.40 17.39
C LEU A 296 -17.60 19.14 16.47
N ARG A 297 -17.60 19.69 15.25
CA ARG A 297 -18.64 19.41 14.25
C ARG A 297 -18.70 17.92 13.87
N GLN A 298 -17.55 17.29 13.65
CA GLN A 298 -17.46 15.86 13.32
C GLN A 298 -17.84 14.95 14.48
N GLU A 299 -17.54 15.36 15.71
CA GLU A 299 -17.92 14.65 16.94
C GLU A 299 -19.38 14.89 17.35
N GLY A 300 -20.11 15.77 16.65
CA GLY A 300 -21.51 16.12 16.96
C GLY A 300 -21.66 16.98 18.22
N GLN A 301 -20.60 17.70 18.62
CA GLN A 301 -20.52 18.47 19.86
C GLN A 301 -20.43 19.99 19.61
N LEU A 302 -20.62 20.44 18.38
CA LEU A 302 -20.57 21.87 18.06
C LEU A 302 -21.85 22.58 18.51
N ASP A 303 -21.75 23.50 19.47
CA ASP A 303 -22.86 24.33 19.99
C ASP A 303 -22.84 25.77 19.46
N THR A 304 -21.82 26.12 18.68
CA THR A 304 -21.56 27.50 18.25
C THR A 304 -22.62 27.94 17.23
N PRO A 305 -23.32 29.06 17.45
CA PRO A 305 -24.30 29.59 16.50
C PRO A 305 -23.69 29.86 15.12
N LYS A 306 -24.49 29.72 14.06
CA LYS A 306 -24.05 29.81 12.66
C LYS A 306 -23.29 31.12 12.35
N GLU A 307 -23.69 32.23 12.98
CA GLU A 307 -23.11 33.56 12.78
C GLU A 307 -21.71 33.71 13.39
N ARG A 308 -21.30 32.79 14.26
CA ARG A 308 -20.00 32.81 14.95
C ARG A 308 -19.05 31.71 14.46
N LEU A 309 -19.46 30.92 13.47
CA LEU A 309 -18.62 29.88 12.91
C LEU A 309 -17.42 30.49 12.17
N LEU A 310 -16.24 29.99 12.49
CA LEU A 310 -15.00 30.27 11.77
C LEU A 310 -14.95 29.50 10.45
N VAL A 311 -15.57 28.32 10.39
CA VAL A 311 -15.64 27.48 9.18
C VAL A 311 -17.12 27.21 8.85
N PRO A 312 -17.90 28.25 8.45
CA PRO A 312 -19.34 28.13 8.19
C PRO A 312 -19.65 27.29 6.96
N ARG A 313 -18.70 27.23 6.02
CA ARG A 313 -18.81 26.53 4.74
C ARG A 313 -17.57 25.65 4.53
N THR A 314 -17.67 24.67 3.63
CA THR A 314 -16.62 23.71 3.26
C THR A 314 -16.66 23.49 1.76
N ILE A 315 -15.49 23.22 1.16
CA ILE A 315 -15.38 22.87 -0.27
C ILE A 315 -15.79 21.42 -0.47
N PHE A 316 -16.82 21.21 -1.30
CA PHE A 316 -17.34 19.91 -1.68
C PHE A 316 -17.17 19.65 -3.18
N PRO A 317 -16.74 18.44 -3.57
CA PRO A 317 -16.92 17.96 -4.94
C PRO A 317 -18.39 17.67 -5.22
N MET A 318 -18.87 18.07 -6.40
CA MET A 318 -20.25 17.83 -6.83
C MET A 318 -20.33 17.36 -8.28
N SER A 319 -21.15 16.35 -8.52
CA SER A 319 -21.49 15.92 -9.88
C SER A 319 -22.80 16.58 -10.31
N ILE A 320 -22.87 17.03 -11.56
CA ILE A 320 -24.04 17.76 -12.09
C ILE A 320 -24.69 16.94 -13.21
N SER A 321 -26.00 16.79 -13.13
CA SER A 321 -26.83 16.11 -14.13
C SER A 321 -27.26 17.07 -15.24
N GLY A 322 -27.43 16.56 -16.47
CA GLY A 322 -28.03 17.30 -17.58
C GLY A 322 -27.07 18.18 -18.40
N GLY A 323 -25.75 18.01 -18.28
CA GLY A 323 -24.74 18.56 -19.20
C GLY A 323 -24.51 20.08 -19.14
N GLY A 324 -25.17 20.80 -18.23
CA GLY A 324 -24.90 22.22 -17.97
C GLY A 324 -23.51 22.44 -17.35
N ILE A 325 -22.91 23.60 -17.61
CA ILE A 325 -21.64 24.01 -16.99
C ILE A 325 -21.94 24.96 -15.84
N ALA A 326 -21.83 24.50 -14.60
CA ALA A 326 -21.87 25.39 -13.44
C ALA A 326 -20.53 26.11 -13.29
N ARG A 327 -20.52 27.41 -13.55
CA ARG A 327 -19.31 28.25 -13.44
C ARG A 327 -19.19 28.79 -12.01
N ALA A 328 -18.02 29.35 -11.70
CA ALA A 328 -17.80 30.06 -10.46
C ALA A 328 -18.92 31.10 -10.21
N GLY A 329 -19.41 31.17 -8.99
CA GLY A 329 -20.51 32.05 -8.58
C GLY A 329 -21.92 31.50 -8.83
N CYS A 330 -22.08 30.35 -9.51
CA CYS A 330 -23.40 29.71 -9.64
C CYS A 330 -23.97 29.35 -8.24
N PRO A 331 -25.15 29.84 -7.87
CA PRO A 331 -25.78 29.52 -6.59
C PRO A 331 -26.19 28.05 -6.48
N VAL A 332 -26.02 27.47 -5.28
CA VAL A 332 -26.36 26.07 -4.98
C VAL A 332 -27.40 26.02 -3.86
N TYR A 333 -28.44 25.22 -4.07
CA TYR A 333 -29.57 25.05 -3.18
C TYR A 333 -29.70 23.59 -2.72
N VAL A 334 -30.15 23.40 -1.48
CA VAL A 334 -30.61 22.11 -0.93
C VAL A 334 -31.98 22.35 -0.33
N ASP A 335 -32.97 21.53 -0.71
CA ASP A 335 -34.37 21.66 -0.27
C ASP A 335 -34.94 23.09 -0.39
N GLY A 336 -34.56 23.80 -1.46
CA GLY A 336 -34.99 25.18 -1.75
C GLY A 336 -34.22 26.27 -1.00
N SER A 337 -33.32 25.92 -0.07
CA SER A 337 -32.50 26.88 0.68
C SER A 337 -31.14 27.10 0.02
N LEU A 338 -30.70 28.37 -0.09
CA LEU A 338 -29.36 28.70 -0.60
C LEU A 338 -28.30 28.25 0.40
N VAL A 339 -27.44 27.32 -0.01
CA VAL A 339 -26.41 26.72 0.87
C VAL A 339 -24.99 27.13 0.48
N GLY A 340 -24.79 27.79 -0.66
CA GLY A 340 -23.47 28.24 -1.08
C GLY A 340 -23.38 28.46 -2.59
N ASN A 341 -22.15 28.47 -3.11
CA ASN A 341 -21.88 28.75 -4.52
C ASN A 341 -20.79 27.84 -5.08
N VAL A 342 -20.82 27.62 -6.39
CA VAL A 342 -19.74 26.93 -7.11
C VAL A 342 -18.47 27.80 -7.13
N THR A 343 -17.31 27.19 -6.88
CA THR A 343 -15.99 27.86 -6.92
C THR A 343 -15.25 27.57 -8.22
N SER A 344 -15.31 26.32 -8.69
CA SER A 344 -14.74 25.87 -9.96
C SER A 344 -15.65 24.84 -10.59
N GLY A 345 -15.93 24.93 -11.89
CA GLY A 345 -16.78 23.94 -12.56
C GLY A 345 -16.70 23.96 -14.07
N THR A 346 -16.79 22.77 -14.66
CA THR A 346 -16.64 22.54 -16.10
C THR A 346 -17.24 21.20 -16.52
N VAL A 347 -17.21 20.94 -17.84
CA VAL A 347 -17.43 19.60 -18.40
C VAL A 347 -16.07 18.97 -18.66
N ILE A 348 -15.85 17.78 -18.12
CA ILE A 348 -14.61 17.02 -18.31
C ILE A 348 -14.85 15.80 -19.20
N PRO A 349 -13.87 15.39 -20.01
CA PRO A 349 -13.93 14.13 -20.73
C PRO A 349 -13.41 12.97 -19.86
N TYR A 350 -13.84 11.74 -20.14
CA TYR A 350 -13.26 10.54 -19.54
C TYR A 350 -13.38 9.35 -20.49
N TRP A 351 -12.56 8.32 -20.31
CA TRP A 351 -12.65 7.08 -21.07
C TRP A 351 -13.70 6.16 -20.46
N GLN A 352 -14.61 5.63 -21.29
CA GLN A 352 -15.41 4.48 -20.87
C GLN A 352 -14.47 3.31 -20.55
N ALA A 353 -14.68 2.62 -19.43
CA ALA A 353 -13.84 1.51 -19.04
C ALA A 353 -14.14 0.27 -19.89
N GLU A 354 -13.09 -0.42 -20.33
CA GLU A 354 -13.16 -1.76 -20.93
C GLU A 354 -12.76 -2.81 -19.89
N GLY A 355 -13.56 -3.86 -19.75
CA GLY A 355 -13.37 -4.91 -18.74
C GLY A 355 -13.90 -4.53 -17.34
N THR A 356 -13.73 -5.43 -16.37
CA THR A 356 -14.24 -5.26 -15.00
C THR A 356 -13.16 -5.57 -13.95
N GLY A 357 -13.37 -5.07 -12.73
CA GLY A 357 -12.45 -5.28 -11.60
C GLY A 357 -11.02 -4.80 -11.91
N VAL A 358 -10.03 -5.57 -11.45
CA VAL A 358 -8.60 -5.26 -11.67
C VAL A 358 -8.18 -5.25 -13.15
N LYS A 359 -8.99 -5.86 -14.03
CA LYS A 359 -8.73 -5.93 -15.48
C LYS A 359 -9.22 -4.69 -16.21
N ALA A 360 -10.00 -3.83 -15.56
CA ALA A 360 -10.59 -2.64 -16.16
C ALA A 360 -9.53 -1.61 -16.57
N LYS A 361 -9.60 -1.15 -17.83
CA LYS A 361 -8.65 -0.20 -18.44
C LYS A 361 -9.41 0.91 -19.20
N PRO A 362 -8.77 2.07 -19.45
CA PRO A 362 -9.35 3.09 -20.32
C PRO A 362 -9.59 2.54 -21.73
N GLY A 363 -10.86 2.56 -22.17
CA GLY A 363 -11.27 2.09 -23.48
C GLY A 363 -11.00 3.07 -24.62
N SER A 364 -11.73 2.91 -25.72
CA SER A 364 -11.59 3.75 -26.94
C SER A 364 -12.66 4.83 -27.09
N GLU A 365 -13.76 4.75 -26.36
CA GLU A 365 -14.87 5.72 -26.44
C GLU A 365 -14.74 6.82 -25.37
N PRO A 366 -14.58 8.10 -25.76
CA PRO A 366 -14.58 9.20 -24.81
C PRO A 366 -15.99 9.69 -24.51
N LEU A 367 -16.33 9.75 -23.22
CA LEU A 367 -17.57 10.31 -22.70
C LEU A 367 -17.31 11.64 -21.99
N ARG A 368 -18.38 12.33 -21.59
CA ARG A 368 -18.30 13.62 -20.89
C ARG A 368 -19.22 13.65 -19.68
N ARG A 369 -18.80 14.39 -18.65
CA ARG A 369 -19.61 14.66 -17.46
C ARG A 369 -19.37 16.06 -16.93
N SER A 370 -20.40 16.64 -16.33
CA SER A 370 -20.31 17.94 -15.66
C SER A 370 -19.95 17.73 -14.19
N ILE A 371 -18.89 18.40 -13.72
CA ILE A 371 -18.46 18.37 -12.33
C ILE A 371 -18.13 19.79 -11.85
N CYS A 372 -18.17 19.98 -10.54
CA CYS A 372 -17.64 21.17 -9.91
C CYS A 372 -17.07 20.91 -8.52
N LEU A 373 -16.37 21.91 -8.00
CA LEU A 373 -16.13 22.16 -6.59
C LEU A 373 -17.03 23.32 -6.16
N ALA A 374 -17.60 23.24 -4.96
CA ALA A 374 -18.48 24.27 -4.44
C ALA A 374 -18.21 24.55 -2.96
N TYR A 375 -18.31 25.82 -2.58
CA TYR A 375 -18.17 26.28 -1.20
C TYR A 375 -19.56 26.36 -0.57
N LEU A 376 -19.92 25.32 0.18
CA LEU A 376 -21.27 25.10 0.69
C LEU A 376 -21.29 25.01 2.21
N ASP A 377 -22.45 25.19 2.84
CA ASP A 377 -22.64 25.03 4.28
C ASP A 377 -21.96 23.76 4.82
N ALA A 378 -21.20 23.89 5.90
CA ALA A 378 -20.31 22.84 6.39
C ALA A 378 -21.03 21.60 6.97
N ASP A 379 -22.35 21.70 7.19
CA ASP A 379 -23.18 20.62 7.75
C ASP A 379 -23.73 19.67 6.67
N LEU A 380 -23.46 19.95 5.40
CA LEU A 380 -23.81 19.06 4.31
C LEU A 380 -23.00 17.75 4.33
N ARG A 381 -23.47 16.75 3.59
CA ARG A 381 -22.96 15.36 3.61
C ARG A 381 -22.87 14.78 2.19
N ASP A 382 -21.95 13.84 2.01
CA ASP A 382 -21.82 13.04 0.80
C ASP A 382 -23.17 12.38 0.45
N GLY A 383 -23.53 12.39 -0.83
CA GLY A 383 -24.77 11.82 -1.36
C GLY A 383 -25.99 12.75 -1.29
N GLN A 384 -25.90 13.92 -0.65
CA GLN A 384 -27.01 14.88 -0.63
C GLN A 384 -27.27 15.45 -2.03
N LYS A 385 -28.56 15.51 -2.38
CA LYS A 385 -29.03 16.11 -3.64
C LYS A 385 -29.01 17.62 -3.52
N THR A 386 -28.60 18.26 -4.61
CA THR A 386 -28.47 19.71 -4.72
C THR A 386 -29.13 20.21 -6.00
N GLN A 387 -29.43 21.49 -6.04
CA GLN A 387 -29.88 22.21 -7.23
C GLN A 387 -28.92 23.36 -7.51
N VAL A 388 -28.35 23.41 -8.71
CA VAL A 388 -27.40 24.46 -9.11
C VAL A 388 -28.08 25.38 -10.13
N MET A 389 -28.04 26.68 -9.89
CA MET A 389 -28.58 27.68 -10.80
C MET A 389 -27.53 28.04 -11.86
N ILE A 390 -27.76 27.58 -13.09
CA ILE A 390 -26.90 27.82 -14.24
C ILE A 390 -27.63 28.80 -15.17
N ARG A 391 -27.25 30.08 -15.11
CA ARG A 391 -28.03 31.18 -15.70
C ARG A 391 -29.45 31.14 -15.14
N ASP A 392 -30.48 31.09 -15.99
CA ASP A 392 -31.89 31.05 -15.57
C ASP A 392 -32.46 29.63 -15.43
N LYS A 393 -31.61 28.59 -15.49
CA LYS A 393 -32.04 27.18 -15.43
C LYS A 393 -31.46 26.47 -14.22
N THR A 394 -32.29 25.67 -13.56
CA THR A 394 -31.86 24.79 -12.48
C THR A 394 -31.35 23.46 -13.02
N ALA A 395 -30.16 23.04 -12.62
CA ALA A 395 -29.62 21.71 -12.88
C ALA A 395 -29.56 20.90 -11.58
N ALA A 396 -29.93 19.62 -11.63
CA ALA A 396 -29.76 18.73 -10.49
C ALA A 396 -28.28 18.38 -10.30
N GLY A 397 -27.84 18.23 -9.06
CA GLY A 397 -26.50 17.77 -8.72
C GLY A 397 -26.51 16.92 -7.45
N VAL A 398 -25.37 16.32 -7.14
CA VAL A 398 -25.16 15.51 -5.93
C VAL A 398 -23.77 15.80 -5.37
N ILE A 399 -23.68 15.99 -4.06
CA ILE A 399 -22.39 16.07 -3.35
C ILE A 399 -21.73 14.69 -3.39
N VAL A 400 -20.49 14.63 -3.86
CA VAL A 400 -19.73 13.38 -3.97
C VAL A 400 -18.44 13.49 -3.20
N ARG A 401 -17.97 12.36 -2.66
CA ARG A 401 -16.72 12.32 -1.90
C ARG A 401 -15.50 12.76 -2.72
N ARG A 402 -15.45 12.37 -4.00
CA ARG A 402 -14.38 12.65 -4.97
C ARG A 402 -14.84 12.24 -6.38
N HIS A 403 -14.29 12.87 -7.42
CA HIS A 403 -14.65 12.56 -8.81
C HIS A 403 -13.79 11.44 -9.43
N ILE A 404 -12.62 11.14 -8.87
CA ILE A 404 -11.65 10.18 -9.42
C ILE A 404 -10.95 9.37 -8.32
N GLY A 405 -10.53 8.15 -8.64
CA GLY A 405 -9.71 7.29 -7.80
C GLY A 405 -8.37 6.93 -8.47
N GLY A 406 -7.27 7.08 -7.74
CA GLY A 406 -5.91 6.73 -8.17
C GLY A 406 -5.35 5.49 -7.46
N GLU A 407 -6.08 4.90 -6.52
CA GLU A 407 -5.60 3.76 -5.72
C GLU A 407 -5.30 2.48 -6.54
N ALA A 408 -5.80 2.39 -7.77
CA ALA A 408 -5.60 1.26 -8.66
C ALA A 408 -4.68 1.61 -9.83
N ALA A 409 -3.39 1.87 -9.55
CA ALA A 409 -2.38 2.07 -10.58
C ALA A 409 -2.44 1.00 -11.70
N PRO A 410 -2.08 1.32 -12.95
CA PRO A 410 -1.44 2.55 -13.40
C PRO A 410 -2.40 3.68 -13.80
N TYR A 411 -3.71 3.44 -13.84
CA TYR A 411 -4.69 4.41 -14.35
C TYR A 411 -5.45 5.11 -13.22
N ALA A 412 -5.63 6.42 -13.34
CA ALA A 412 -6.69 7.10 -12.61
C ALA A 412 -8.07 6.78 -13.22
N ARG A 413 -9.07 6.52 -12.39
CA ARG A 413 -10.42 6.11 -12.85
C ARG A 413 -11.51 7.06 -12.39
N PRO A 414 -12.41 7.50 -13.30
CA PRO A 414 -13.55 8.31 -12.91
C PRO A 414 -14.46 7.50 -11.99
N LEU A 415 -14.91 8.13 -10.90
CA LEU A 415 -15.94 7.59 -10.03
C LEU A 415 -17.28 8.16 -10.49
N LEU A 416 -18.05 7.32 -11.17
CA LEU A 416 -19.35 7.69 -11.70
C LEU A 416 -20.44 7.44 -10.65
N LEU A 417 -21.46 8.29 -10.66
CA LEU A 417 -22.67 8.07 -9.87
C LEU A 417 -23.53 7.05 -10.61
N GLU A 418 -23.25 5.77 -10.39
CA GLU A 418 -24.16 4.69 -10.79
C GLU A 418 -25.07 4.36 -9.61
N GLU A 419 -26.38 4.25 -9.85
CA GLU A 419 -27.23 3.52 -8.91
C GLU A 419 -26.69 2.09 -8.89
N PRO A 420 -26.43 1.49 -7.71
CA PRO A 420 -25.96 0.13 -7.67
C PRO A 420 -26.94 -0.72 -8.45
N GLU A 421 -26.47 -1.40 -9.51
CA GLU A 421 -27.20 -2.50 -10.10
C GLU A 421 -27.38 -3.52 -9.00
N ILE A 422 -28.50 -3.46 -8.28
CA ILE A 422 -28.96 -4.57 -7.47
C ILE A 422 -29.12 -5.68 -8.50
N PRO A 423 -28.31 -6.76 -8.44
CA PRO A 423 -28.49 -7.85 -9.38
C PRO A 423 -29.93 -8.31 -9.19
N THR A 424 -30.78 -8.03 -10.18
CA THR A 424 -32.14 -8.54 -10.24
C THR A 424 -32.01 -10.00 -10.64
N THR A 425 -31.35 -10.79 -9.80
CA THR A 425 -31.51 -12.23 -9.84
C THR A 425 -32.95 -12.46 -9.42
N THR A 426 -33.84 -12.59 -10.40
CA THR A 426 -35.04 -13.41 -10.27
C THR A 426 -34.55 -14.79 -9.88
N LYS A 427 -34.30 -15.01 -8.58
CA LYS A 427 -33.96 -16.32 -8.05
C LYS A 427 -35.19 -17.18 -8.27
N THR A 428 -35.12 -18.04 -9.26
CA THR A 428 -36.01 -19.20 -9.32
C THR A 428 -35.89 -19.92 -7.98
N VAL A 429 -37.02 -20.23 -7.34
CA VAL A 429 -37.04 -20.99 -6.09
C VAL A 429 -36.61 -22.41 -6.43
N GLU A 430 -35.31 -22.68 -6.35
CA GLU A 430 -34.76 -24.03 -6.49
C GLU A 430 -35.02 -24.85 -5.22
N SER A 431 -35.25 -26.15 -5.37
CA SER A 431 -35.36 -27.04 -4.22
C SER A 431 -34.02 -27.17 -3.50
N LEU A 432 -34.06 -27.42 -2.18
CA LEU A 432 -32.86 -27.71 -1.39
C LEU A 432 -32.02 -28.84 -2.01
N ALA A 433 -32.67 -29.87 -2.55
CA ALA A 433 -31.99 -30.99 -3.20
C ALA A 433 -31.17 -30.54 -4.43
N ASN A 434 -31.71 -29.64 -5.25
CA ASN A 434 -31.01 -29.11 -6.43
C ASN A 434 -29.86 -28.19 -6.03
N LEU A 435 -30.08 -27.31 -5.05
CA LEU A 435 -29.04 -26.44 -4.49
C LEU A 435 -27.88 -27.26 -3.91
N ALA A 436 -28.19 -28.29 -3.11
CA ALA A 436 -27.20 -29.18 -2.51
C ALA A 436 -26.43 -29.96 -3.58
N LYS A 437 -27.13 -30.55 -4.56
CA LYS A 437 -26.48 -31.27 -5.68
C LYS A 437 -25.55 -30.35 -6.47
N SER A 438 -26.00 -29.13 -6.76
CA SER A 438 -25.20 -28.11 -7.46
C SER A 438 -23.94 -27.75 -6.67
N LEU A 439 -24.07 -27.50 -5.36
CA LEU A 439 -22.94 -27.18 -4.49
C LEU A 439 -21.94 -28.34 -4.40
N VAL A 440 -22.42 -29.57 -4.18
CA VAL A 440 -21.57 -30.77 -4.08
C VAL A 440 -20.85 -31.05 -5.40
N SER A 441 -21.52 -30.92 -6.54
CA SER A 441 -20.89 -31.08 -7.86
C SER A 441 -19.79 -30.04 -8.03
N LYS A 442 -20.09 -28.75 -7.84
CA LYS A 442 -19.10 -27.67 -8.00
C LYS A 442 -17.89 -27.83 -7.07
N ALA A 443 -18.12 -28.22 -5.83
CA ALA A 443 -17.05 -28.48 -4.88
C ALA A 443 -16.19 -29.68 -5.30
N GLY A 444 -16.81 -30.77 -5.76
CA GLY A 444 -16.13 -31.95 -6.28
C GLY A 444 -15.32 -31.66 -7.55
N ASP A 445 -15.93 -30.99 -8.53
CA ASP A 445 -15.32 -30.61 -9.80
C ASP A 445 -14.11 -29.71 -9.59
N ASN A 446 -14.24 -28.68 -8.73
CA ASN A 446 -13.12 -27.82 -8.36
C ASN A 446 -12.00 -28.61 -7.66
N THR A 447 -12.36 -29.51 -6.73
CA THR A 447 -11.37 -30.36 -6.05
C THR A 447 -10.62 -31.25 -7.05
N LEU A 448 -11.34 -31.90 -7.97
CA LEU A 448 -10.72 -32.76 -8.99
C LEU A 448 -9.86 -31.96 -9.95
N TRP A 449 -10.31 -30.80 -10.42
CA TRP A 449 -9.51 -29.90 -11.26
C TRP A 449 -8.20 -29.53 -10.57
N ARG A 450 -8.29 -28.99 -9.35
CA ARG A 450 -7.10 -28.59 -8.58
C ARG A 450 -6.15 -29.75 -8.31
N GLN A 451 -6.66 -30.92 -7.97
CA GLN A 451 -5.83 -32.03 -7.52
C GLN A 451 -5.31 -32.91 -8.67
N LYS A 452 -5.99 -32.97 -9.82
CA LYS A 452 -5.65 -33.88 -10.92
C LYS A 452 -5.23 -33.19 -12.22
N ASN A 453 -5.67 -31.95 -12.46
CA ASN A 453 -5.43 -31.28 -13.74
C ASN A 453 -4.51 -30.05 -13.61
N THR A 454 -4.42 -29.47 -12.41
CA THR A 454 -3.73 -28.21 -12.18
C THR A 454 -2.38 -28.38 -11.49
N ILE A 455 -1.38 -27.64 -11.98
CA ILE A 455 -0.10 -27.40 -11.30
C ILE A 455 -0.29 -26.18 -10.39
N ASN A 456 -0.31 -26.39 -9.07
CA ASN A 456 -0.43 -25.30 -8.11
C ASN A 456 0.94 -24.76 -7.71
N LEU A 457 1.21 -23.52 -8.08
CA LEU A 457 2.43 -22.80 -7.72
C LEU A 457 2.14 -21.58 -6.83
N ILE A 458 0.98 -21.47 -6.20
CA ILE A 458 0.73 -20.37 -5.25
C ILE A 458 1.59 -20.63 -4.00
N PRO A 459 2.57 -19.75 -3.65
CA PRO A 459 3.55 -20.03 -2.59
C PRO A 459 2.99 -20.00 -1.16
N SER A 460 1.73 -19.61 -0.99
CA SER A 460 1.00 -19.62 0.28
C SER A 460 -0.01 -20.75 0.39
N GLU A 461 -0.10 -21.63 -0.60
CA GLU A 461 -1.03 -22.75 -0.61
C GLU A 461 -0.29 -24.06 -0.48
N GLN A 462 -0.98 -25.04 0.07
CA GLN A 462 -0.48 -26.39 0.23
C GLN A 462 -1.66 -27.33 0.47
N THR A 463 -1.65 -28.49 -0.18
CA THR A 463 -2.72 -29.46 0.01
C THR A 463 -2.40 -30.34 1.21
N ALA A 464 -3.30 -30.39 2.20
CA ALA A 464 -3.21 -31.29 3.35
C ALA A 464 -3.41 -32.78 2.98
N SER A 465 -2.84 -33.69 3.78
CA SER A 465 -3.01 -35.14 3.55
C SER A 465 -4.46 -35.58 3.82
N PRO A 466 -4.91 -36.73 3.30
CA PRO A 466 -6.28 -37.21 3.52
C PRO A 466 -6.66 -37.31 5.01
N LEU A 467 -5.75 -37.80 5.86
CA LEU A 467 -5.98 -37.89 7.30
C LEU A 467 -6.11 -36.51 7.95
N VAL A 468 -5.22 -35.56 7.62
CA VAL A 468 -5.34 -34.18 8.12
C VAL A 468 -6.68 -33.56 7.74
N LYS A 469 -7.14 -33.77 6.50
CA LYS A 469 -8.45 -33.25 6.02
C LYS A 469 -9.62 -33.84 6.79
N LEU A 470 -9.68 -35.16 6.94
CA LEU A 470 -10.81 -35.83 7.60
C LEU A 470 -10.84 -35.57 9.10
N LEU A 471 -9.68 -35.58 9.77
CA LEU A 471 -9.57 -35.21 11.18
C LEU A 471 -10.01 -33.76 11.44
N SER A 472 -9.79 -32.86 10.46
CA SER A 472 -10.20 -31.46 10.57
C SER A 472 -11.72 -31.25 10.65
N ILE A 473 -12.50 -32.20 10.11
CA ILE A 473 -13.96 -32.15 10.07
C ILE A 473 -14.62 -33.17 11.00
N ALA A 474 -13.84 -33.85 11.84
CA ALA A 474 -14.38 -34.79 12.82
C ALA A 474 -15.17 -34.08 13.92
N ASP A 475 -15.78 -34.87 14.81
CA ASP A 475 -16.64 -34.40 15.92
C ASP A 475 -16.10 -33.16 16.70
N PRO A 476 -14.79 -33.00 16.96
CA PRO A 476 -14.28 -31.77 17.59
C PRO A 476 -14.68 -30.46 16.87
N SER A 477 -14.98 -30.49 15.58
CA SER A 477 -15.49 -29.33 14.83
C SER A 477 -16.79 -28.75 15.38
N GLY A 478 -17.62 -29.57 16.04
CA GLY A 478 -18.88 -29.16 16.67
C GLY A 478 -18.78 -28.89 18.18
N ARG A 479 -17.59 -29.01 18.79
CA ARG A 479 -17.40 -28.89 20.25
C ARG A 479 -16.90 -27.52 20.69
N TYR A 480 -17.01 -27.28 22.00
CA TYR A 480 -16.62 -26.03 22.66
C TYR A 480 -15.70 -26.32 23.85
N ALA A 481 -14.50 -25.73 23.89
CA ALA A 481 -13.47 -26.04 24.90
C ALA A 481 -12.71 -24.80 25.38
N GLU A 482 -13.43 -23.79 25.87
CA GLU A 482 -12.81 -22.64 26.54
C GLU A 482 -12.11 -23.06 27.82
N HIS A 483 -10.87 -22.60 27.98
CA HIS A 483 -10.08 -22.88 29.16
C HIS A 483 -8.98 -21.84 29.37
N ARG A 484 -8.53 -21.72 30.61
CA ARG A 484 -7.35 -20.94 30.97
C ARG A 484 -6.61 -21.59 32.13
N LYS A 485 -5.32 -21.26 32.25
CA LYS A 485 -4.56 -21.53 33.47
C LYS A 485 -5.13 -20.77 34.65
N VAL A 486 -5.31 -21.47 35.77
CA VAL A 486 -5.75 -20.89 37.04
C VAL A 486 -4.70 -21.17 38.11
N GLU A 487 -3.88 -20.17 38.41
CA GLU A 487 -2.80 -20.25 39.40
C GLU A 487 -3.31 -20.72 40.77
N ALA A 488 -4.45 -20.21 41.22
CA ALA A 488 -5.06 -20.57 42.51
C ALA A 488 -5.45 -22.05 42.65
N LEU A 489 -5.53 -22.79 41.53
CA LEU A 489 -5.80 -24.21 41.49
C LEU A 489 -4.54 -25.05 41.22
N GLY A 490 -3.35 -24.49 41.51
CA GLY A 490 -2.08 -25.15 41.24
C GLY A 490 -1.63 -25.03 39.78
N ASN A 491 -2.02 -23.94 39.10
CA ASN A 491 -1.68 -23.64 37.72
C ASN A 491 -2.21 -24.68 36.69
N ILE A 492 -3.35 -25.32 36.99
CA ILE A 492 -4.02 -26.25 36.08
C ILE A 492 -4.78 -25.51 34.97
N GLU A 493 -4.96 -26.16 33.83
CA GLU A 493 -5.89 -25.72 32.80
C GLU A 493 -7.33 -25.97 33.26
N ALA A 494 -8.07 -24.91 33.54
CA ALA A 494 -9.47 -24.98 33.94
C ALA A 494 -10.38 -24.80 32.73
N TYR A 495 -10.96 -25.91 32.25
CA TYR A 495 -11.97 -25.91 31.19
C TYR A 495 -13.34 -25.49 31.73
N TYR A 496 -14.02 -24.60 31.02
CA TYR A 496 -15.34 -24.07 31.39
C TYR A 496 -16.49 -25.01 31.04
N TYR A 497 -16.23 -26.02 30.21
CA TYR A 497 -17.21 -26.98 29.71
C TYR A 497 -16.75 -28.42 29.97
N GLN A 498 -17.70 -29.34 30.17
CA GLN A 498 -17.43 -30.78 30.30
C GLN A 498 -17.24 -31.47 28.94
N GLY A 499 -16.70 -32.69 28.94
CA GLY A 499 -16.48 -33.46 27.70
C GLY A 499 -15.23 -33.03 26.91
N THR A 500 -14.33 -32.28 27.55
CA THR A 500 -13.12 -31.69 26.95
C THR A 500 -11.85 -32.52 27.13
N GLY A 501 -11.91 -33.66 27.84
CA GLY A 501 -10.71 -34.47 28.13
C GLY A 501 -9.90 -34.87 26.90
N PHE A 502 -10.58 -35.33 25.84
CA PHE A 502 -9.93 -35.63 24.56
C PHE A 502 -9.29 -34.38 23.93
N ILE A 503 -9.96 -33.23 24.00
CA ILE A 503 -9.43 -31.98 23.44
C ILE A 503 -8.18 -31.55 24.20
N ALA A 504 -8.20 -31.63 25.53
CA ALA A 504 -7.05 -31.31 26.37
C ALA A 504 -5.82 -32.17 26.04
N GLU A 505 -6.02 -33.47 25.79
CA GLU A 505 -4.96 -34.38 25.36
C GLU A 505 -4.37 -33.95 24.00
N ILE A 506 -5.22 -33.65 23.02
CA ILE A 506 -4.80 -33.23 21.67
C ILE A 506 -4.07 -31.89 21.71
N GLU A 507 -4.52 -30.94 22.52
CA GLU A 507 -3.86 -29.64 22.68
C GLU A 507 -2.46 -29.79 23.29
N LEU A 508 -2.33 -30.57 24.37
CA LEU A 508 -1.05 -30.82 25.02
C LEU A 508 -0.07 -31.51 24.07
N GLU A 509 -0.50 -32.58 23.39
CA GLU A 509 0.35 -33.30 22.45
C GLU A 509 0.77 -32.41 21.27
N LEU A 510 -0.14 -31.57 20.76
CA LEU A 510 0.18 -30.64 19.68
C LEU A 510 1.22 -29.61 20.12
N VAL A 511 1.09 -29.05 21.32
CA VAL A 511 2.08 -28.12 21.89
C VAL A 511 3.45 -28.78 21.95
N GLU A 512 3.55 -30.02 22.44
CA GLU A 512 4.84 -30.73 22.54
C GLU A 512 5.44 -31.05 21.17
N ARG A 513 4.63 -31.47 20.19
CA ARG A 513 5.12 -31.70 18.81
C ARG A 513 5.59 -30.43 18.12
N MET A 514 4.95 -29.30 18.41
CA MET A 514 5.38 -28.02 17.86
C MET A 514 6.65 -27.48 18.54
N LYS A 515 6.83 -27.70 19.85
CA LYS A 515 8.08 -27.42 20.55
C LYS A 515 9.24 -28.25 20.00
N GLU A 516 9.01 -29.55 19.76
CA GLU A 516 10.00 -30.43 19.13
C GLU A 516 10.40 -29.92 17.74
N PHE A 517 9.40 -29.58 16.92
CA PHE A 517 9.64 -29.08 15.55
C PHE A 517 10.44 -27.76 15.53
N LEU A 518 10.10 -26.82 16.42
CA LEU A 518 10.71 -25.48 16.47
C LEU A 518 11.98 -25.40 17.31
N GLY A 519 12.24 -26.40 18.17
CA GLY A 519 13.31 -26.35 19.15
C GLY A 519 13.14 -25.20 20.17
N CYS A 520 11.92 -25.02 20.69
CA CYS A 520 11.59 -23.91 21.60
C CYS A 520 10.95 -24.36 22.92
N ALA A 521 10.93 -23.47 23.91
CA ALA A 521 10.40 -23.79 25.24
C ALA A 521 8.87 -23.65 25.33
N GLU A 522 8.29 -22.68 24.62
CA GLU A 522 6.89 -22.27 24.80
C GLU A 522 6.17 -22.11 23.45
N VAL A 523 4.92 -22.57 23.37
CA VAL A 523 4.08 -22.47 22.16
C VAL A 523 2.62 -22.23 22.54
N GLU A 524 1.95 -21.32 21.81
CA GLU A 524 0.52 -21.02 21.90
C GLU A 524 -0.18 -21.38 20.58
N MET A 525 -1.14 -22.32 20.65
CA MET A 525 -1.75 -22.99 19.49
C MET A 525 -3.24 -22.65 19.27
N ARG A 526 -3.85 -21.85 20.15
CA ARG A 526 -5.29 -21.55 20.10
C ARG A 526 -5.65 -20.52 19.04
N LEU A 527 -4.68 -19.89 18.39
CA LEU A 527 -4.94 -18.83 17.41
C LEU A 527 -5.33 -19.45 16.05
N ILE A 528 -6.36 -18.90 15.42
CA ILE A 528 -6.95 -19.49 14.20
C ILE A 528 -6.42 -18.88 12.89
N SER A 529 -5.49 -17.92 12.96
CA SER A 529 -4.78 -17.41 11.77
C SER A 529 -3.46 -16.74 12.13
N GLY A 530 -2.52 -16.67 11.17
CA GLY A 530 -1.24 -15.98 11.37
C GLY A 530 -1.39 -14.48 11.66
N GLN A 531 -2.33 -13.78 10.99
CA GLN A 531 -2.61 -12.39 11.32
C GLN A 531 -3.10 -12.22 12.77
N MET A 532 -3.96 -13.13 13.24
CA MET A 532 -4.41 -13.13 14.63
C MET A 532 -3.23 -13.37 15.59
N ALA A 533 -2.30 -14.27 15.25
CA ALA A 533 -1.07 -14.45 16.03
C ALA A 533 -0.27 -13.16 16.18
N ASN A 534 -0.07 -12.41 15.09
CA ASN A 534 0.64 -11.13 15.14
C ASN A 534 -0.11 -10.11 16.02
N THR A 535 -1.43 -9.98 15.84
CA THR A 535 -2.27 -9.08 16.66
C THR A 535 -2.22 -9.44 18.15
N THR A 536 -2.24 -10.74 18.48
CA THR A 536 -2.13 -11.22 19.86
C THR A 536 -0.76 -10.87 20.46
N VAL A 537 0.34 -10.98 19.70
CA VAL A 537 1.66 -10.51 20.15
C VAL A 537 1.65 -9.00 20.39
N PHE A 538 1.12 -8.19 19.46
CA PHE A 538 1.05 -6.73 19.64
C PHE A 538 0.23 -6.36 20.87
N SER A 539 -0.89 -7.03 21.08
CA SER A 539 -1.74 -6.82 22.25
C SER A 539 -1.06 -7.27 23.55
N GLY A 540 -0.33 -8.38 23.53
CA GLY A 540 0.46 -8.88 24.65
C GLY A 540 1.60 -7.93 25.03
N LEU A 541 2.27 -7.35 24.03
CA LEU A 541 3.29 -6.32 24.23
C LEU A 541 2.73 -5.07 24.90
N LEU A 542 1.56 -4.59 24.48
CA LEU A 542 0.92 -3.44 25.13
C LEU A 542 0.50 -3.76 26.56
N ASP A 543 -0.10 -4.92 26.82
CA ASP A 543 -0.44 -5.34 28.19
C ASP A 543 0.82 -5.40 29.06
N TYR A 544 1.89 -6.01 28.55
CA TYR A 544 3.18 -6.07 29.23
C TYR A 544 3.75 -4.68 29.49
N PHE A 545 3.84 -3.80 28.48
CA PHE A 545 4.43 -2.48 28.65
C PHE A 545 3.64 -1.53 29.55
N ASN A 546 2.34 -1.75 29.72
CA ASN A 546 1.47 -0.98 30.60
C ASN A 546 1.25 -1.65 31.98
N ARG A 547 1.87 -2.82 32.24
CA ARG A 547 1.59 -3.62 33.45
C ARG A 547 1.86 -2.92 34.77
N VAL A 548 2.82 -1.99 34.79
CA VAL A 548 3.28 -1.28 35.99
C VAL A 548 2.33 -0.15 36.38
N ASP A 549 1.78 0.58 35.41
CA ASP A 549 0.82 1.66 35.65
C ASP A 549 -0.48 1.39 34.86
N ARG A 550 -1.38 0.66 35.52
CA ARG A 550 -2.70 0.31 34.96
C ARG A 550 -3.75 1.41 35.14
N ARG A 551 -3.41 2.53 35.81
CA ARG A 551 -4.34 3.63 36.09
C ARG A 551 -4.20 4.76 35.07
N ALA A 552 -3.08 4.84 34.38
CA ALA A 552 -2.89 5.75 33.26
C ALA A 552 -3.54 5.24 31.96
N GLU A 553 -3.76 6.16 31.02
CA GLU A 553 -4.16 5.81 29.66
C GLU A 553 -3.08 4.90 29.03
N PRO A 554 -3.44 3.72 28.52
CA PRO A 554 -2.45 2.79 27.99
C PRO A 554 -1.64 3.40 26.84
N ARG A 555 -0.31 3.35 26.95
CA ARG A 555 0.57 3.75 25.86
C ARG A 555 0.56 2.69 24.75
N ARG A 556 0.82 3.15 23.53
CA ARG A 556 1.10 2.31 22.36
C ARG A 556 2.61 2.05 22.20
N LEU A 557 2.99 1.22 21.22
CA LEU A 557 4.38 1.01 20.81
C LEU A 557 4.94 2.31 20.23
N ARG A 558 6.07 2.78 20.77
CA ARG A 558 6.64 4.09 20.44
C ARG A 558 7.35 4.12 19.09
N SER A 559 7.85 2.98 18.65
CA SER A 559 8.55 2.82 17.38
C SER A 559 8.60 1.33 17.03
N VAL A 560 8.31 0.99 15.77
CA VAL A 560 8.38 -0.39 15.24
C VAL A 560 9.16 -0.37 13.94
N MET A 561 10.06 -1.33 13.75
CA MET A 561 10.77 -1.52 12.49
C MET A 561 10.24 -2.75 11.76
N ASN A 562 9.96 -2.65 10.46
CA ASN A 562 9.40 -3.75 9.66
C ASN A 562 9.77 -3.64 8.18
N TYR A 563 9.35 -4.59 7.34
CA TYR A 563 9.42 -4.43 5.88
C TYR A 563 8.28 -3.57 5.35
N HIS A 564 8.57 -2.68 4.40
CA HIS A 564 7.52 -2.02 3.62
C HIS A 564 6.77 -3.05 2.76
N LEU A 565 5.45 -2.88 2.56
CA LEU A 565 4.62 -3.79 1.75
C LEU A 565 5.17 -3.97 0.32
N GLY A 566 5.60 -2.87 -0.31
CA GLY A 566 6.21 -2.90 -1.65
C GLY A 566 7.55 -3.65 -1.69
N LYS A 567 8.24 -3.82 -0.56
CA LYS A 567 9.49 -4.60 -0.46
C LYS A 567 9.24 -6.02 0.07
N GLY A 568 8.02 -6.53 -0.09
CA GLY A 568 7.64 -7.88 0.27
C GLY A 568 7.11 -8.06 1.69
N GLY A 569 6.98 -7.00 2.49
CA GLY A 569 6.42 -7.07 3.84
C GLY A 569 4.98 -7.59 3.89
N HIS A 570 4.61 -8.29 4.97
CA HIS A 570 3.24 -8.78 5.14
C HIS A 570 2.28 -7.69 5.63
N LEU A 571 1.01 -7.77 5.22
CA LEU A 571 -0.04 -6.77 5.49
C LEU A 571 -0.29 -6.54 6.99
N SER A 572 -0.29 -7.60 7.81
CA SER A 572 -0.54 -7.50 9.26
C SER A 572 0.51 -6.66 9.98
N ALA A 573 1.73 -6.58 9.45
CA ALA A 573 2.79 -5.76 9.98
C ALA A 573 2.73 -4.30 9.49
N GLN A 574 1.78 -3.92 8.64
CA GLN A 574 1.65 -2.55 8.11
C GLN A 574 0.63 -1.73 8.90
N THR A 575 0.74 -0.40 8.80
CA THR A 575 -0.20 0.58 9.39
C THR A 575 -1.52 0.68 8.63
N ILE A 576 -1.63 0.03 7.47
CA ILE A 576 -2.89 -0.22 6.79
C ILE A 576 -3.56 -1.53 7.25
N GLY A 577 -2.85 -2.35 8.03
CA GLY A 577 -3.30 -3.63 8.57
C GLY A 577 -3.34 -3.63 10.09
N ALA A 578 -3.13 -4.81 10.69
CA ALA A 578 -3.33 -5.05 12.11
C ALA A 578 -2.45 -4.19 13.03
N LEU A 579 -1.23 -3.84 12.61
CA LEU A 579 -0.29 -3.09 13.44
C LEU A 579 -0.77 -1.66 13.79
N ARG A 580 -1.62 -1.05 12.96
CA ARG A 580 -2.05 0.36 13.08
C ARG A 580 -2.50 0.74 14.50
N ASP A 581 -3.32 -0.12 15.09
CA ASP A 581 -3.98 0.20 16.35
C ASP A 581 -3.07 0.00 17.58
N TYR A 582 -1.86 -0.53 17.37
CA TYR A 582 -0.88 -0.83 18.42
C TYR A 582 0.35 0.08 18.41
N VAL A 583 0.50 0.94 17.41
CA VAL A 583 1.65 1.86 17.26
C VAL A 583 1.22 3.29 17.52
N SER A 584 2.10 4.10 18.11
CA SER A 584 1.86 5.53 18.35
C SER A 584 2.08 6.37 17.09
N ILE A 585 1.65 7.63 17.12
CA ILE A 585 2.11 8.63 16.16
C ILE A 585 3.49 9.13 16.60
N HIS A 586 4.44 9.16 15.68
CA HIS A 586 5.79 9.68 15.92
C HIS A 586 5.73 11.20 16.11
N PRO A 587 6.34 11.76 17.17
CA PRO A 587 6.18 13.18 17.50
C PRO A 587 6.80 14.12 16.46
N VAL A 588 7.85 13.68 15.76
CA VAL A 588 8.53 14.45 14.69
C VAL A 588 7.81 14.36 13.36
N THR A 589 7.67 13.16 12.79
CA THR A 589 7.12 12.97 11.45
C THR A 589 5.59 13.06 11.40
N GLU A 590 4.90 13.04 12.54
CA GLU A 590 3.43 13.04 12.67
C GLU A 590 2.73 11.91 11.89
N ARG A 591 3.50 10.86 11.57
CA ARG A 591 3.04 9.61 10.97
C ARG A 591 3.04 8.51 12.02
N TRP A 592 2.40 7.39 11.73
CA TRP A 592 2.59 6.18 12.53
C TRP A 592 4.08 5.91 12.72
N ALA A 593 4.50 5.62 13.95
CA ALA A 593 5.89 5.39 14.32
C ALA A 593 6.38 4.01 13.84
N VAL A 594 6.39 3.84 12.52
CA VAL A 594 6.88 2.67 11.81
C VAL A 594 7.99 3.10 10.87
N VAL A 595 9.14 2.46 11.02
CA VAL A 595 10.32 2.66 10.18
C VAL A 595 10.50 1.41 9.34
N ASN A 596 10.64 1.58 8.02
CA ASN A 596 10.83 0.43 7.16
C ASN A 596 12.31 0.07 7.03
N PHE A 597 12.63 -1.22 6.93
CA PHE A 597 13.98 -1.68 6.61
C PHE A 597 14.44 -1.10 5.26
N PRO A 598 15.63 -0.50 5.21
CA PRO A 598 16.29 -0.20 3.94
C PRO A 598 16.70 -1.52 3.29
N VAL A 599 16.70 -1.55 1.96
CA VAL A 599 17.11 -2.71 1.16
C VAL A 599 18.31 -2.35 0.30
N LEU A 600 19.09 -3.36 -0.09
CA LEU A 600 20.25 -3.15 -0.95
C LEU A 600 19.81 -2.61 -2.33
N PRO A 601 20.49 -1.60 -2.91
CA PRO A 601 20.14 -1.06 -4.23
C PRO A 601 20.18 -2.09 -5.36
N ASP A 602 21.14 -3.02 -5.31
CA ASP A 602 21.34 -4.11 -6.29
C ASP A 602 20.55 -5.38 -5.96
N ASN A 603 20.02 -5.49 -4.73
CA ASN A 603 19.17 -6.60 -4.31
C ASN A 603 18.05 -6.10 -3.37
N PRO A 604 16.92 -5.65 -3.91
CA PRO A 604 15.82 -5.11 -3.12
C PRO A 604 15.08 -6.15 -2.26
N TYR A 605 15.51 -7.41 -2.27
CA TYR A 605 14.97 -8.51 -1.48
C TYR A 605 15.76 -8.76 -0.18
N ARG A 606 16.93 -8.11 0.00
CA ARG A 606 17.80 -8.20 1.19
C ARG A 606 17.88 -6.85 1.92
N ILE A 607 18.01 -6.91 3.25
CA ILE A 607 18.20 -5.73 4.11
C ILE A 607 19.58 -5.10 3.86
N ASP A 608 19.64 -3.78 3.84
CA ASP A 608 20.88 -3.01 3.96
C ASP A 608 21.24 -2.87 5.45
N LEU A 609 22.10 -3.77 5.96
CA LEU A 609 22.45 -3.85 7.38
C LEU A 609 23.12 -2.58 7.93
N PRO A 610 24.11 -1.95 7.23
CA PRO A 610 24.68 -0.68 7.67
C PRO A 610 23.63 0.43 7.87
N LYS A 611 22.76 0.67 6.89
CA LYS A 611 21.70 1.68 7.02
C LYS A 611 20.67 1.30 8.09
N THR A 612 20.43 0.00 8.27
CA THR A 612 19.55 -0.49 9.34
C THR A 612 20.12 -0.15 10.72
N ALA A 613 21.43 -0.26 10.92
CA ALA A 613 22.07 0.12 12.17
C ALA A 613 21.91 1.63 12.47
N GLU A 614 22.05 2.47 11.44
CA GLU A 614 21.81 3.93 11.55
C GLU A 614 20.36 4.22 11.98
N LEU A 615 19.38 3.61 11.31
CA LEU A 615 17.95 3.80 11.64
C LEU A 615 17.57 3.22 13.01
N ILE A 616 18.20 2.12 13.46
CA ILE A 616 18.00 1.59 14.81
C ILE A 616 18.53 2.59 15.86
N ALA A 617 19.70 3.18 15.63
CA ALA A 617 20.30 4.17 16.53
C ALA A 617 19.44 5.45 16.62
N GLU A 618 18.89 5.89 15.50
CA GLU A 618 18.02 7.06 15.39
C GLU A 618 16.65 6.82 16.04
N HIS A 619 15.92 5.80 15.58
CA HIS A 619 14.50 5.61 15.91
C HIS A 619 14.24 4.71 17.11
N LYS A 620 15.25 3.97 17.58
CA LYS A 620 15.20 3.13 18.79
C LYS A 620 13.91 2.29 18.88
N PRO A 621 13.64 1.40 17.90
CA PRO A 621 12.41 0.62 17.86
C PRO A 621 12.22 -0.21 19.13
N GLU A 622 10.98 -0.38 19.59
CA GLU A 622 10.65 -1.32 20.69
C GLU A 622 10.40 -2.74 20.17
N LEU A 623 10.03 -2.86 18.90
CA LEU A 623 9.73 -4.11 18.21
C LEU A 623 10.30 -4.07 16.79
N ILE A 624 10.96 -5.15 16.39
CA ILE A 624 11.48 -5.39 15.04
C ILE A 624 10.73 -6.59 14.47
N ILE A 625 10.02 -6.40 13.36
CA ILE A 625 9.19 -7.44 12.72
C ILE A 625 9.84 -7.89 11.42
N LEU A 626 10.41 -9.10 11.44
CA LEU A 626 10.91 -9.81 10.26
C LEU A 626 9.77 -10.63 9.68
N GLY A 627 8.95 -10.01 8.82
CA GLY A 627 7.75 -10.62 8.26
C GLY A 627 7.55 -10.32 6.79
N LYS A 628 7.97 -11.24 5.92
CA LYS A 628 7.82 -11.16 4.46
C LYS A 628 6.80 -12.16 3.92
N SER A 629 6.00 -11.68 2.98
CA SER A 629 5.23 -12.52 2.06
C SER A 629 6.05 -12.94 0.84
N MET A 630 6.96 -12.08 0.38
CA MET A 630 7.87 -12.35 -0.73
C MET A 630 9.29 -12.57 -0.18
N THR A 631 9.65 -13.83 0.04
CA THR A 631 10.88 -14.21 0.76
C THR A 631 11.78 -15.01 -0.17
N LEU A 632 12.89 -14.42 -0.62
CA LEU A 632 13.90 -15.09 -1.47
C LEU A 632 15.18 -15.44 -0.72
N HIS A 633 15.36 -14.90 0.48
CA HIS A 633 16.56 -15.04 1.31
C HIS A 633 16.17 -15.30 2.77
N PRO A 634 17.04 -15.97 3.55
CA PRO A 634 16.93 -15.98 5.01
C PRO A 634 16.96 -14.56 5.58
N GLU A 635 16.30 -14.37 6.71
CA GLU A 635 16.31 -13.08 7.41
C GLU A 635 17.61 -12.92 8.22
N PRO A 636 18.24 -11.73 8.33
CA PRO A 636 19.51 -11.55 9.04
C PRO A 636 19.29 -11.44 10.57
N VAL A 637 18.71 -12.48 11.17
CA VAL A 637 18.31 -12.50 12.59
C VAL A 637 19.53 -12.33 13.49
N LYS A 638 20.61 -13.06 13.20
CA LYS A 638 21.83 -13.04 14.01
C LYS A 638 22.49 -11.67 14.03
N GLU A 639 22.65 -11.07 12.86
CA GLU A 639 23.25 -9.75 12.70
C GLU A 639 22.42 -8.70 13.45
N LEU A 640 21.08 -8.77 13.36
CA LEU A 640 20.20 -7.87 14.12
C LEU A 640 20.31 -8.12 15.62
N ALA A 641 20.31 -9.37 16.09
CA ALA A 641 20.45 -9.67 17.51
C ALA A 641 21.76 -9.13 18.09
N GLU A 642 22.86 -9.24 17.34
CA GLU A 642 24.18 -8.68 17.69
C GLU A 642 24.14 -7.14 17.76
N MET A 643 23.49 -6.47 16.81
CA MET A 643 23.31 -5.00 16.83
C MET A 643 22.51 -4.51 18.05
N LEU A 644 21.55 -5.31 18.52
CA LEU A 644 20.63 -4.91 19.60
C LEU A 644 21.15 -5.24 21.00
N ALA A 645 22.16 -6.10 21.13
CA ALA A 645 22.65 -6.63 22.41
C ALA A 645 23.04 -5.54 23.44
N GLY A 646 23.49 -4.37 22.97
CA GLY A 646 23.88 -3.24 23.82
C GLY A 646 22.74 -2.26 24.19
N ILE A 647 21.55 -2.42 23.61
CA ILE A 647 20.46 -1.44 23.75
C ILE A 647 19.58 -1.81 24.96
N LYS A 648 19.25 -0.82 25.81
CA LYS A 648 18.37 -1.00 26.97
C LYS A 648 17.20 0.00 26.96
N PRO A 649 15.93 -0.47 27.07
CA PRO A 649 15.51 -1.88 27.00
C PRO A 649 15.81 -2.47 25.62
N LYS A 650 16.11 -3.78 25.57
CA LYS A 650 16.38 -4.50 24.32
C LYS A 650 15.13 -4.44 23.43
N PRO A 651 15.23 -3.99 22.17
CA PRO A 651 14.18 -4.15 21.17
C PRO A 651 13.91 -5.64 20.91
N LEU A 652 12.63 -6.03 20.86
CA LEU A 652 12.27 -7.43 20.65
C LEU A 652 12.28 -7.76 19.15
N ILE A 653 12.87 -8.90 18.79
CA ILE A 653 12.81 -9.45 17.43
C ILE A 653 11.63 -10.43 17.35
N MET A 654 10.65 -10.06 16.54
CA MET A 654 9.53 -10.91 16.14
C MET A 654 9.73 -11.39 14.72
N TYR A 655 9.89 -12.70 14.52
CA TYR A 655 9.95 -13.32 13.20
C TYR A 655 8.57 -13.86 12.83
N ASP A 656 7.90 -13.22 11.87
CA ASP A 656 6.73 -13.80 11.19
C ASP A 656 7.19 -14.78 10.11
N ALA A 657 7.30 -16.04 10.50
CA ALA A 657 7.76 -17.16 9.69
C ALA A 657 6.62 -17.77 8.86
N ALA A 658 5.48 -17.11 8.65
CA ALA A 658 4.31 -17.75 8.02
C ALA A 658 4.61 -18.47 6.70
N HIS A 659 5.43 -17.88 5.82
CA HIS A 659 5.83 -18.49 4.55
C HIS A 659 6.91 -19.57 4.69
N VAL A 660 7.75 -19.51 5.72
CA VAL A 660 8.94 -20.36 5.86
C VAL A 660 8.88 -21.28 7.07
N LEU A 661 7.75 -21.36 7.78
CA LEU A 661 7.59 -22.19 8.99
C LEU A 661 7.99 -23.64 8.73
N GLY A 662 7.55 -24.21 7.60
CA GLY A 662 7.91 -25.58 7.25
C GLY A 662 9.36 -25.74 6.76
N LEU A 663 10.02 -24.63 6.47
CA LEU A 663 11.43 -24.58 6.09
C LEU A 663 12.39 -24.47 7.28
N LEU A 664 11.92 -23.96 8.42
CA LEU A 664 12.77 -23.75 9.61
C LEU A 664 13.44 -25.06 10.05
N GLY A 665 14.71 -24.93 10.45
CA GLY A 665 15.58 -26.02 10.83
C GLY A 665 16.96 -25.94 10.16
N PRO A 666 17.83 -26.92 10.40
CA PRO A 666 19.25 -26.85 10.07
C PRO A 666 19.60 -26.69 8.58
N SER A 667 18.63 -26.93 7.68
CA SER A 667 18.86 -26.80 6.23
C SER A 667 18.55 -25.41 5.69
N PHE A 668 17.85 -24.56 6.46
CA PHE A 668 17.43 -23.22 6.04
C PHE A 668 17.84 -22.15 7.05
N GLN A 669 17.22 -22.15 8.23
CA GLN A 669 17.41 -21.12 9.26
C GLN A 669 16.95 -21.64 10.62
N GLU A 670 17.65 -21.29 11.70
CA GLU A 670 17.32 -21.65 13.08
C GLU A 670 17.10 -20.38 13.94
N PRO A 671 15.92 -19.73 13.86
CA PRO A 671 15.76 -18.36 14.33
C PRO A 671 16.02 -18.13 15.82
N PHE A 672 15.70 -19.09 16.68
CA PHE A 672 15.93 -18.96 18.12
C PHE A 672 17.42 -19.04 18.49
N SER A 673 18.20 -19.88 17.82
CA SER A 673 19.66 -19.95 18.04
C SER A 673 20.37 -18.71 17.48
N GLU A 674 19.76 -18.06 16.48
CA GLU A 674 20.21 -16.80 15.90
C GLU A 674 19.78 -15.57 16.72
N GLY A 675 18.87 -15.69 17.70
CA GLY A 675 18.53 -14.60 18.63
C GLY A 675 17.14 -13.98 18.47
N THR A 676 16.22 -14.63 17.76
CA THR A 676 14.79 -14.26 17.73
C THR A 676 14.17 -14.39 19.12
N ASP A 677 13.31 -13.43 19.50
CA ASP A 677 12.60 -13.46 20.78
C ASP A 677 11.22 -14.15 20.65
N ILE A 678 10.52 -13.90 19.55
CA ILE A 678 9.16 -14.43 19.29
C ILE A 678 9.05 -14.88 17.84
N ILE A 679 8.57 -16.10 17.61
CA ILE A 679 8.12 -16.54 16.28
C ILE A 679 6.60 -16.47 16.22
N THR A 680 6.08 -15.92 15.13
CA THR A 680 4.67 -16.06 14.74
C THR A 680 4.60 -16.71 13.38
N ALA A 681 3.56 -17.49 13.10
CA ALA A 681 3.41 -18.09 11.78
C ALA A 681 1.97 -18.53 11.49
N SER A 682 1.74 -18.81 10.19
CA SER A 682 0.62 -19.61 9.71
C SER A 682 1.04 -21.08 9.55
N THR A 683 0.13 -22.02 9.82
CA THR A 683 0.43 -23.47 9.80
C THR A 683 0.00 -24.21 8.53
N HIS A 684 -0.22 -23.51 7.41
CA HIS A 684 -0.82 -24.09 6.19
C HIS A 684 -0.07 -23.76 4.88
N LYS A 685 1.12 -23.14 4.96
CA LYS A 685 1.92 -22.74 3.81
C LYS A 685 2.99 -23.80 3.53
N THR A 686 4.27 -23.50 3.76
CA THR A 686 5.33 -24.52 3.69
C THR A 686 5.18 -25.57 4.79
N PHE A 687 4.68 -25.18 5.97
CA PHE A 687 4.14 -26.13 6.96
C PHE A 687 2.78 -26.60 6.47
N PHE A 688 2.66 -27.88 6.12
CA PHE A 688 1.49 -28.44 5.44
C PHE A 688 0.35 -28.87 6.37
N GLY A 689 0.07 -28.06 7.40
CA GLY A 689 -1.01 -28.27 8.36
C GLY A 689 -2.31 -27.54 8.03
N THR A 690 -3.17 -27.38 9.03
CA THR A 690 -4.48 -26.73 8.88
C THR A 690 -4.36 -25.20 8.96
N GLN A 691 -5.39 -24.48 8.53
CA GLN A 691 -5.40 -23.01 8.56
C GLN A 691 -5.53 -22.48 9.99
N ARG A 692 -4.39 -22.28 10.66
CA ARG A 692 -4.28 -21.72 12.02
C ARG A 692 -3.10 -20.75 12.13
N GLY A 693 -2.95 -20.14 13.31
CA GLY A 693 -1.81 -19.32 13.69
C GLY A 693 -1.10 -19.90 14.91
N ILE A 694 0.19 -19.60 15.05
CA ILE A 694 1.00 -20.00 16.20
C ILE A 694 1.82 -18.83 16.72
N ILE A 695 2.12 -18.86 18.01
CA ILE A 695 3.16 -18.05 18.64
C ILE A 695 4.11 -18.99 19.37
N ALA A 696 5.41 -18.83 19.20
CA ALA A 696 6.43 -19.60 19.89
C ALA A 696 7.50 -18.68 20.48
N SER A 697 8.09 -19.08 21.61
CA SER A 697 9.15 -18.32 22.28
C SER A 697 10.00 -19.20 23.20
N ASN A 698 11.14 -18.65 23.65
CA ASN A 698 11.94 -19.18 24.75
C ASN A 698 11.75 -18.42 26.07
N MET A 699 10.70 -17.58 26.15
CA MET A 699 10.30 -16.85 27.36
C MET A 699 9.55 -17.77 28.35
N SER A 700 10.24 -18.76 28.90
CA SER A 700 9.68 -19.72 29.87
C SER A 700 9.82 -19.23 31.32
N GLU A 701 9.22 -19.96 32.27
CA GLU A 701 9.35 -19.63 33.68
C GLU A 701 10.83 -19.56 34.10
N GLY A 702 11.21 -18.49 34.80
CA GLY A 702 12.58 -18.24 35.23
C GLY A 702 13.48 -17.52 34.22
N THR A 703 13.03 -17.25 32.99
CA THR A 703 13.77 -16.43 32.02
C THR A 703 13.34 -14.97 32.04
N ASP A 704 14.15 -14.10 31.44
CA ASP A 704 13.72 -12.75 31.11
C ASP A 704 12.46 -12.79 30.24
N TYR A 705 11.59 -11.79 30.41
CA TYR A 705 10.35 -11.63 29.65
C TYR A 705 9.30 -12.76 29.83
N TYR A 706 9.40 -13.64 30.84
CA TYR A 706 8.32 -14.60 31.14
C TYR A 706 6.96 -13.91 31.36
N ASP A 707 6.94 -12.76 32.04
CA ASP A 707 5.73 -11.94 32.21
C ASP A 707 5.13 -11.50 30.86
N LEU A 708 5.96 -11.25 29.84
CA LEU A 708 5.49 -10.92 28.50
C LEU A 708 4.83 -12.15 27.85
N TRP A 709 5.43 -13.33 27.96
CA TRP A 709 4.80 -14.57 27.52
C TRP A 709 3.44 -14.79 28.18
N GLN A 710 3.36 -14.59 29.49
CA GLN A 710 2.09 -14.66 30.23
C GLN A 710 1.06 -13.64 29.73
N SER A 711 1.47 -12.40 29.44
CA SER A 711 0.61 -11.40 28.80
C SER A 711 0.13 -11.89 27.42
N ILE A 712 0.99 -12.45 26.59
CA ILE A 712 0.62 -12.99 25.26
C ILE A 712 -0.43 -14.11 25.40
N VAL A 713 -0.19 -15.09 26.28
CA VAL A 713 -1.13 -16.21 26.53
C VAL A 713 -2.49 -15.70 27.04
N LYS A 714 -2.51 -14.73 27.96
CA LYS A 714 -3.74 -14.07 28.46
C LYS A 714 -4.45 -13.25 27.37
N ARG A 715 -3.71 -12.73 26.38
CA ARG A 715 -4.27 -12.05 25.21
C ARG A 715 -4.72 -13.02 24.12
N ALA A 716 -4.19 -14.24 24.07
CA ALA A 716 -4.72 -15.30 23.21
C ALA A 716 -6.12 -15.69 23.71
N PHE A 717 -6.26 -16.11 24.96
CA PHE A 717 -7.54 -16.33 25.62
C PHE A 717 -7.61 -15.64 26.99
N PRO A 718 -8.68 -14.89 27.31
CA PRO A 718 -9.90 -14.69 26.52
C PRO A 718 -9.80 -13.51 25.52
N GLY A 719 -8.59 -12.99 25.26
CA GLY A 719 -8.43 -11.73 24.53
C GLY A 719 -8.70 -11.80 23.03
N SER A 720 -8.35 -12.90 22.35
CA SER A 720 -8.38 -13.01 20.88
C SER A 720 -9.31 -14.10 20.38
N VAL A 721 -9.46 -15.18 21.14
CA VAL A 721 -10.38 -16.29 20.84
C VAL A 721 -11.28 -16.56 22.04
N SER A 722 -12.47 -17.07 21.76
CA SER A 722 -13.35 -17.71 22.73
C SER A 722 -13.13 -19.23 22.64
N ASN A 723 -13.81 -19.90 21.72
CA ASN A 723 -13.43 -21.22 21.24
C ASN A 723 -12.42 -21.12 20.09
N HIS A 724 -11.62 -22.15 19.88
CA HIS A 724 -10.45 -22.08 19.00
C HIS A 724 -10.44 -23.16 17.91
N HIS A 725 -11.60 -23.48 17.34
CA HIS A 725 -11.77 -24.35 16.15
C HIS A 725 -11.12 -25.74 16.29
N LEU A 726 -11.63 -26.55 17.23
CA LEU A 726 -10.98 -27.78 17.70
C LEU A 726 -10.81 -28.87 16.62
N GLY A 727 -11.69 -28.92 15.61
CA GLY A 727 -11.52 -29.82 14.45
C GLY A 727 -10.19 -29.55 13.73
N THR A 728 -9.96 -28.31 13.30
CA THR A 728 -8.69 -27.95 12.65
C THR A 728 -7.48 -28.08 13.56
N LEU A 729 -7.64 -28.01 14.89
CA LEU A 729 -6.57 -28.28 15.85
C LEU A 729 -6.18 -29.78 15.85
N LEU A 730 -7.17 -30.68 15.84
CA LEU A 730 -6.92 -32.12 15.69
C LEU A 730 -6.23 -32.45 14.35
N GLY A 731 -6.69 -31.87 13.25
CA GLY A 731 -6.01 -32.01 11.96
C GLY A 731 -4.57 -31.47 11.98
N LEU A 732 -4.30 -30.41 12.73
CA LEU A 732 -2.96 -29.85 12.86
C LEU A 732 -2.02 -30.78 13.61
N LEU A 733 -2.50 -31.51 14.63
CA LEU A 733 -1.70 -32.51 15.32
C LEU A 733 -1.19 -33.60 14.36
N MET A 734 -2.07 -34.12 13.50
CA MET A 734 -1.67 -35.09 12.48
C MET A 734 -0.60 -34.50 11.52
N ALA A 735 -0.75 -33.23 11.13
CA ALA A 735 0.26 -32.56 10.30
C ALA A 735 1.59 -32.35 11.05
N ALA A 736 1.56 -32.10 12.36
CA ALA A 736 2.77 -32.01 13.18
C ALA A 736 3.51 -33.35 13.26
N TYR A 737 2.80 -34.47 13.33
CA TYR A 737 3.43 -35.80 13.21
C TYR A 737 4.12 -35.98 11.86
N GLU A 738 3.46 -35.61 10.77
CA GLU A 738 4.03 -35.68 9.42
C GLU A 738 5.26 -34.75 9.28
N MET A 739 5.20 -33.52 9.79
CA MET A 739 6.32 -32.56 9.74
C MET A 739 7.52 -33.00 10.58
N ASN A 740 7.31 -33.53 11.78
CA ASN A 740 8.42 -34.05 12.60
C ASN A 740 9.07 -35.30 11.98
N THR A 741 8.30 -36.10 11.25
CA THR A 741 8.82 -37.29 10.57
C THR A 741 9.57 -36.95 9.28
N TYR A 742 8.98 -36.08 8.44
CA TYR A 742 9.41 -35.89 7.04
C TYR A 742 9.99 -34.51 6.73
N GLY A 743 9.89 -33.55 7.67
CA GLY A 743 10.20 -32.15 7.45
C GLY A 743 11.61 -31.92 6.91
N ARG A 744 12.63 -32.59 7.46
CA ARG A 744 14.03 -32.39 7.05
C ARG A 744 14.31 -32.73 5.58
N ASP A 745 13.75 -33.82 5.08
CA ASP A 745 13.93 -34.23 3.69
C ASP A 745 13.08 -33.39 2.73
N TYR A 746 11.87 -33.02 3.18
CA TYR A 746 11.01 -32.09 2.46
C TYR A 746 11.68 -30.72 2.28
N GLN A 747 12.26 -30.16 3.34
CA GLN A 747 12.97 -28.88 3.33
C GLN A 747 14.05 -28.83 2.26
N LYS A 748 14.97 -29.81 2.29
CA LYS A 748 16.07 -29.91 1.32
C LYS A 748 15.54 -29.99 -0.11
N GLN A 749 14.53 -30.83 -0.34
CA GLN A 749 13.97 -30.98 -1.68
C GLN A 749 13.27 -29.71 -2.17
N VAL A 750 12.51 -29.02 -1.32
CA VAL A 750 11.82 -27.78 -1.69
C VAL A 750 12.83 -26.71 -2.13
N MET A 751 13.92 -26.53 -1.38
CA MET A 751 14.96 -25.55 -1.74
C MET A 751 15.72 -25.95 -3.01
N ALA A 752 16.03 -27.24 -3.19
CA ALA A 752 16.66 -27.74 -4.41
C ALA A 752 15.76 -27.53 -5.64
N ASN A 753 14.47 -27.86 -5.52
CA ASN A 753 13.47 -27.65 -6.56
C ASN A 753 13.30 -26.17 -6.92
N ALA A 754 13.26 -25.28 -5.93
CA ALA A 754 13.10 -23.84 -6.19
C ALA A 754 14.29 -23.27 -6.97
N LYS A 755 15.52 -23.64 -6.58
CA LYS A 755 16.74 -23.24 -7.30
C LYS A 755 16.78 -23.79 -8.72
N ALA A 756 16.49 -25.09 -8.90
CA ALA A 756 16.44 -25.72 -10.21
C ALA A 756 15.37 -25.08 -11.11
N PHE A 757 14.20 -24.79 -10.55
CA PHE A 757 13.11 -24.13 -11.26
C PHE A 757 13.47 -22.71 -11.70
N ALA A 758 14.08 -21.91 -10.82
CA ALA A 758 14.56 -20.57 -11.15
C ALA A 758 15.57 -20.59 -12.30
N LEU A 759 16.54 -21.51 -12.27
CA LEU A 759 17.52 -21.66 -13.34
C LEU A 759 16.86 -22.10 -14.65
N ALA A 760 15.98 -23.09 -14.61
CA ALA A 760 15.28 -23.56 -15.81
C ALA A 760 14.38 -22.48 -16.44
N LEU A 761 13.64 -21.70 -15.64
CA LEU A 761 12.85 -20.58 -16.15
C LEU A 761 13.74 -19.54 -16.83
N LYS A 762 14.92 -19.26 -16.26
CA LYS A 762 15.90 -18.35 -16.85
C LYS A 762 16.44 -18.87 -18.18
N GLU A 763 16.76 -20.17 -18.26
CA GLU A 763 17.20 -20.84 -19.50
C GLU A 763 16.15 -20.79 -20.61
N GLN A 764 14.86 -20.85 -20.25
CA GLN A 764 13.74 -20.66 -21.19
C GLN A 764 13.49 -19.20 -21.60
N GLY A 765 14.33 -18.26 -21.15
CA GLY A 765 14.28 -16.85 -21.52
C GLY A 765 13.34 -15.99 -20.67
N LEU A 766 12.79 -16.52 -19.57
CA LEU A 766 12.00 -15.73 -18.63
C LEU A 766 12.91 -14.84 -17.76
N GLN A 767 12.37 -13.71 -17.32
CA GLN A 767 13.05 -12.83 -16.37
C GLN A 767 12.75 -13.30 -14.95
N VAL A 768 13.79 -13.80 -14.27
CA VAL A 768 13.72 -14.30 -12.89
C VAL A 768 14.35 -13.26 -11.97
N GLU A 769 13.60 -12.85 -10.95
CA GLU A 769 14.08 -11.90 -9.93
C GLU A 769 14.88 -12.63 -8.84
N GLY A 770 15.77 -11.91 -8.17
CA GLY A 770 16.64 -12.43 -7.11
C GLY A 770 18.12 -12.45 -7.52
N ASP A 771 18.97 -12.92 -6.61
CA ASP A 771 20.42 -12.89 -6.78
C ASP A 771 20.95 -14.13 -7.55
N PRO A 772 21.49 -14.00 -8.77
CA PRO A 772 22.00 -15.13 -9.55
C PRO A 772 23.11 -15.91 -8.85
N ARG A 773 23.87 -15.28 -7.93
CA ARG A 773 24.98 -15.93 -7.20
C ARG A 773 24.52 -17.03 -6.26
N VAL A 774 23.25 -17.00 -5.85
CA VAL A 774 22.61 -18.03 -5.02
C VAL A 774 21.54 -18.82 -5.79
N ASN A 775 21.58 -18.75 -7.12
CA ASN A 775 20.55 -19.32 -8.01
C ASN A 775 19.16 -18.70 -7.75
N TYR A 776 19.12 -17.37 -7.58
CA TYR A 776 17.95 -16.50 -7.44
C TYR A 776 17.17 -16.62 -6.13
N THR A 777 17.11 -17.80 -5.51
CA THR A 777 16.33 -18.03 -4.29
C THR A 777 17.00 -19.02 -3.35
N GLU A 778 16.77 -18.82 -2.06
CA GLU A 778 17.21 -19.68 -0.96
C GLU A 778 16.01 -20.24 -0.19
N THR A 779 14.79 -20.07 -0.70
CA THR A 779 13.53 -20.50 -0.07
C THR A 779 12.73 -21.41 -1.00
N HIS A 780 11.42 -21.55 -0.78
CA HIS A 780 10.50 -22.25 -1.67
C HIS A 780 9.97 -21.39 -2.83
N GLN A 781 10.25 -20.10 -2.84
CA GLN A 781 9.64 -19.16 -3.79
C GLN A 781 10.55 -18.87 -4.99
N VAL A 782 9.95 -18.68 -6.15
CA VAL A 782 10.58 -18.11 -7.35
C VAL A 782 9.72 -16.97 -7.85
N VAL A 783 10.33 -15.81 -8.12
CA VAL A 783 9.65 -14.60 -8.58
C VAL A 783 10.03 -14.33 -10.03
N LEU A 784 9.02 -14.06 -10.87
CA LEU A 784 9.19 -13.75 -12.28
C LEU A 784 8.76 -12.32 -12.56
N ARG A 785 9.46 -11.64 -13.46
CA ARG A 785 9.03 -10.39 -14.07
C ARG A 785 8.41 -10.67 -15.43
N VAL A 786 7.18 -10.20 -15.64
CA VAL A 786 6.39 -10.46 -16.86
C VAL A 786 6.01 -9.17 -17.61
N GLY A 787 6.47 -8.03 -17.12
CA GLY A 787 6.27 -6.71 -17.73
C GLY A 787 5.27 -5.85 -16.95
N TYR A 788 5.46 -4.54 -17.00
CA TYR A 788 4.69 -3.57 -16.22
C TYR A 788 3.17 -3.69 -16.43
N ALA A 789 2.41 -3.77 -15.33
CA ALA A 789 0.96 -3.98 -15.31
C ALA A 789 0.46 -5.19 -16.16
N LYS A 790 1.31 -6.23 -16.33
CA LYS A 790 0.96 -7.48 -17.02
C LYS A 790 0.69 -8.65 -16.09
N GLY A 791 1.03 -8.56 -14.80
CA GLY A 791 0.94 -9.68 -13.85
C GLY A 791 -0.42 -10.39 -13.86
N VAL A 792 -1.52 -9.61 -13.80
CA VAL A 792 -2.90 -10.14 -13.81
C VAL A 792 -3.23 -10.90 -15.10
N GLU A 793 -2.92 -10.30 -16.26
CA GLU A 793 -3.20 -10.92 -17.56
C GLU A 793 -2.45 -12.24 -17.73
N VAL A 794 -1.18 -12.26 -17.34
CA VAL A 794 -0.34 -13.46 -17.46
C VAL A 794 -0.77 -14.53 -16.46
N ALA A 795 -1.14 -14.16 -15.23
CA ALA A 795 -1.69 -15.10 -14.25
C ALA A 795 -3.01 -15.74 -14.73
N ASP A 796 -3.93 -14.96 -15.29
CA ASP A 796 -5.18 -15.49 -15.89
C ASP A 796 -4.88 -16.46 -17.04
N ARG A 797 -3.89 -16.13 -17.89
CA ARG A 797 -3.50 -16.98 -19.02
C ARG A 797 -2.91 -18.30 -18.54
N LEU A 798 -2.08 -18.28 -17.50
CA LEU A 798 -1.57 -19.48 -16.85
C LEU A 798 -2.71 -20.30 -16.23
N GLU A 799 -3.66 -19.67 -15.55
CA GLU A 799 -4.80 -20.36 -14.93
C GLU A 799 -5.66 -21.09 -15.96
N LYS A 800 -5.94 -20.46 -17.11
CA LYS A 800 -6.63 -21.11 -18.26
C LYS A 800 -5.88 -22.34 -18.80
N ASN A 801 -4.57 -22.39 -18.58
CA ASN A 801 -3.70 -23.50 -18.95
C ASN A 801 -3.43 -24.46 -17.77
N ASN A 802 -4.22 -24.40 -16.70
CA ASN A 802 -4.09 -25.22 -15.49
C ASN A 802 -2.75 -25.04 -14.75
N ILE A 803 -2.14 -23.86 -14.83
CA ILE A 803 -1.02 -23.46 -13.97
C ILE A 803 -1.50 -22.28 -13.13
N ILE A 804 -1.64 -22.44 -11.82
CA ILE A 804 -2.09 -21.34 -10.96
C ILE A 804 -0.93 -20.74 -10.19
N VAL A 805 -0.86 -19.41 -10.21
CA VAL A 805 0.16 -18.56 -9.59
C VAL A 805 -0.54 -17.36 -8.96
N ASN A 806 0.19 -16.55 -8.19
CA ASN A 806 -0.32 -15.22 -7.81
C ASN A 806 0.47 -14.14 -8.55
N TYR A 807 -0.23 -13.15 -9.12
CA TYR A 807 0.43 -11.91 -9.53
C TYR A 807 0.92 -11.15 -8.30
N GLN A 808 1.99 -10.38 -8.45
CA GLN A 808 2.72 -9.76 -7.35
C GLN A 808 3.27 -8.40 -7.78
N ALA A 809 3.08 -7.38 -6.95
CA ALA A 809 3.81 -6.12 -7.09
C ALA A 809 5.28 -6.36 -6.74
N LEU A 810 6.19 -6.01 -7.64
CA LEU A 810 7.63 -6.04 -7.42
C LEU A 810 8.10 -4.75 -6.71
N PRO A 811 9.34 -4.72 -6.17
CA PRO A 811 9.85 -3.59 -5.39
C PRO A 811 9.82 -2.21 -6.05
N ASP A 812 9.69 -2.17 -7.37
CA ASP A 812 9.63 -0.97 -8.21
C ASP A 812 8.22 -0.64 -8.71
N ASP A 813 7.20 -1.45 -8.40
CA ASP A 813 5.80 -1.20 -8.76
C ASP A 813 5.10 -0.28 -7.75
N GLU A 814 4.12 0.50 -8.22
CA GLU A 814 3.27 1.35 -7.37
C GLU A 814 2.29 0.57 -6.47
N GLY A 815 1.98 -0.68 -6.83
CA GLY A 815 1.05 -1.51 -6.08
C GLY A 815 0.55 -2.73 -6.86
N PHE A 816 -0.29 -3.55 -6.24
CA PHE A 816 -0.75 -4.84 -6.78
C PHE A 816 -1.46 -4.74 -8.13
N THR A 817 -2.17 -3.66 -8.38
CA THR A 817 -2.91 -3.39 -9.62
C THR A 817 -1.99 -3.06 -10.79
N ALA A 818 -0.78 -2.52 -10.53
CA ALA A 818 0.28 -2.27 -11.49
C ALA A 818 1.32 -3.41 -11.55
N SER A 819 1.01 -4.56 -10.94
CA SER A 819 1.92 -5.71 -10.82
C SER A 819 2.65 -6.04 -12.12
N SER A 820 3.98 -6.01 -12.04
CA SER A 820 4.88 -6.41 -13.10
C SER A 820 5.40 -7.83 -12.94
N GLY A 821 5.08 -8.49 -11.81
CA GLY A 821 5.61 -9.80 -11.48
C GLY A 821 4.57 -10.90 -11.21
N LEU A 822 5.05 -12.13 -11.23
CA LEU A 822 4.39 -13.32 -10.73
C LEU A 822 5.20 -13.89 -9.57
N ARG A 823 4.53 -14.37 -8.54
CA ARG A 823 5.15 -15.06 -7.43
C ARG A 823 4.71 -16.52 -7.46
N THR A 824 5.68 -17.42 -7.45
CA THR A 824 5.48 -18.86 -7.54
C THR A 824 6.14 -19.57 -6.36
N GLY A 825 5.65 -20.74 -6.01
CA GLY A 825 6.22 -21.60 -4.98
C GLY A 825 6.16 -23.07 -5.38
N VAL A 826 7.22 -23.80 -5.07
CA VAL A 826 7.39 -25.21 -5.49
C VAL A 826 6.88 -26.22 -4.46
N GLN A 827 6.50 -25.77 -3.27
CA GLN A 827 6.27 -26.56 -2.07
C GLN A 827 5.15 -27.59 -2.22
N GLU A 828 4.06 -27.26 -2.90
CA GLU A 828 2.95 -28.19 -3.08
C GLU A 828 3.29 -29.28 -4.08
N MET A 829 3.85 -28.92 -5.21
CA MET A 829 4.21 -29.89 -6.24
C MET A 829 5.39 -30.78 -5.81
N THR A 830 6.30 -30.25 -4.98
CA THR A 830 7.31 -31.06 -4.28
C THR A 830 6.65 -32.13 -3.40
N ARG A 831 5.56 -31.76 -2.69
CA ARG A 831 4.77 -32.71 -1.90
C ARG A 831 4.07 -33.75 -2.76
N PHE A 832 3.81 -33.47 -4.03
CA PHE A 832 3.30 -34.44 -5.00
C PHE A 832 4.41 -35.23 -5.73
N GLY A 833 5.65 -35.10 -5.28
CA GLY A 833 6.78 -35.90 -5.76
C GLY A 833 7.57 -35.29 -6.91
N MET A 834 7.26 -34.07 -7.37
CA MET A 834 8.09 -33.39 -8.37
C MET A 834 9.51 -33.14 -7.85
N LYS A 835 10.48 -33.38 -8.72
CA LYS A 835 11.92 -33.15 -8.53
C LYS A 835 12.44 -32.12 -9.53
N GLU A 836 13.72 -31.83 -9.46
CA GLU A 836 14.41 -30.78 -10.21
C GLU A 836 14.16 -30.88 -11.73
N ALA A 837 14.26 -32.08 -12.29
CA ALA A 837 14.04 -32.32 -13.72
C ALA A 837 12.57 -32.08 -14.14
N ASP A 838 11.61 -32.36 -13.27
CA ASP A 838 10.19 -32.12 -13.55
C ASP A 838 9.88 -30.62 -13.53
N PHE A 839 10.57 -29.84 -12.67
CA PHE A 839 10.48 -28.39 -12.69
C PHE A 839 11.14 -27.77 -13.92
N ALA A 840 12.17 -28.41 -14.50
CA ALA A 840 12.73 -27.99 -15.77
C ALA A 840 11.72 -28.18 -16.92
N GLU A 841 11.02 -29.32 -16.99
CA GLU A 841 9.93 -29.55 -17.95
C GLU A 841 8.78 -28.54 -17.75
N LEU A 842 8.41 -28.25 -16.50
CA LEU A 842 7.39 -27.24 -16.19
C LEU A 842 7.79 -25.83 -16.66
N ALA A 843 9.08 -25.48 -16.57
CA ALA A 843 9.57 -24.19 -17.05
C ALA A 843 9.34 -24.00 -18.56
N GLU A 844 9.46 -25.07 -19.36
CA GLU A 844 9.14 -25.06 -20.80
C GLU A 844 7.67 -24.75 -21.05
N TYR A 845 6.76 -25.40 -20.31
CA TYR A 845 5.32 -25.12 -20.40
C TYR A 845 5.00 -23.68 -20.00
N MET A 846 5.60 -23.18 -18.93
CA MET A 846 5.43 -21.78 -18.52
C MET A 846 5.95 -20.81 -19.57
N ALA A 847 7.10 -21.05 -20.19
CA ALA A 847 7.62 -20.21 -21.26
C ALA A 847 6.71 -20.26 -22.51
N ALA A 848 6.19 -21.44 -22.87
CA ALA A 848 5.22 -21.59 -23.95
C ALA A 848 3.94 -20.76 -23.72
N VAL A 849 3.45 -20.68 -22.49
CA VAL A 849 2.27 -19.87 -22.13
C VAL A 849 2.63 -18.39 -21.98
N ILE A 850 3.73 -18.05 -21.32
CA ILE A 850 4.10 -16.66 -20.99
C ILE A 850 4.65 -15.93 -22.22
N LEU A 851 5.67 -16.48 -22.86
CA LEU A 851 6.36 -15.89 -24.02
C LEU A 851 5.65 -16.28 -25.32
N GLY A 852 5.33 -17.57 -25.46
CA GLY A 852 4.74 -18.12 -26.68
C GLY A 852 3.23 -17.90 -26.83
N LYS A 853 2.54 -17.48 -25.76
CA LYS A 853 1.07 -17.29 -25.70
C LYS A 853 0.27 -18.52 -26.20
N LYS A 854 0.82 -19.73 -26.03
CA LYS A 854 0.18 -20.98 -26.48
C LYS A 854 -0.92 -21.41 -25.51
N ASP A 855 -1.94 -22.10 -26.05
CA ASP A 855 -2.89 -22.90 -25.29
C ASP A 855 -2.39 -24.34 -25.26
N ILE A 856 -1.98 -24.78 -24.07
CA ILE A 856 -1.41 -26.10 -23.77
C ILE A 856 -2.07 -26.73 -22.54
N SER A 857 -3.31 -26.33 -22.23
CA SER A 857 -4.10 -26.86 -21.11
C SER A 857 -4.14 -28.41 -21.06
N PRO A 858 -4.32 -29.13 -22.19
CA PRO A 858 -4.26 -30.60 -22.19
C PRO A 858 -2.88 -31.18 -21.82
N GLN A 859 -1.80 -30.56 -22.28
CA GLN A 859 -0.42 -30.99 -22.02
C GLN A 859 -0.08 -30.81 -20.55
N VAL A 860 -0.42 -29.65 -19.96
CA VAL A 860 -0.24 -29.40 -18.52
C VAL A 860 -1.06 -30.38 -17.69
N SER A 861 -2.29 -30.67 -18.10
CA SER A 861 -3.13 -31.67 -17.40
C SER A 861 -2.50 -33.06 -17.47
N SER A 862 -2.02 -33.47 -18.64
CA SER A 862 -1.35 -34.75 -18.81
C SER A 862 -0.05 -34.84 -18.01
N PHE A 863 0.72 -33.75 -17.93
CA PHE A 863 1.90 -33.65 -17.08
C PHE A 863 1.53 -33.78 -15.60
N ARG A 864 0.48 -33.09 -15.14
CA ARG A 864 -0.03 -33.17 -13.76
C ARG A 864 -0.41 -34.59 -13.35
N GLN A 865 -0.93 -35.42 -14.25
CA GLN A 865 -1.33 -36.81 -13.95
C GLN A 865 -0.18 -37.68 -13.43
N ARG A 866 1.08 -37.35 -13.76
CA ARG A 866 2.28 -38.04 -13.23
C ARG A 866 2.45 -37.87 -11.72
N PHE A 867 1.82 -36.85 -11.12
CA PHE A 867 2.08 -36.41 -9.75
C PHE A 867 0.82 -36.42 -8.87
N THR A 868 -0.09 -37.36 -9.05
CA THR A 868 -1.37 -37.39 -8.28
C THR A 868 -1.25 -37.99 -6.88
N ARG A 869 -0.10 -38.61 -6.56
CA ARG A 869 0.17 -39.23 -5.25
C ARG A 869 1.02 -38.34 -4.37
N MET A 870 0.53 -38.10 -3.15
CA MET A 870 1.21 -37.27 -2.16
C MET A 870 2.37 -38.03 -1.50
N GLN A 871 3.44 -37.29 -1.24
CA GLN A 871 4.66 -37.66 -0.53
C GLN A 871 4.74 -36.86 0.79
N TYR A 872 5.67 -37.23 1.67
CA TYR A 872 5.86 -36.55 2.97
C TYR A 872 4.57 -36.54 3.82
N CYS A 873 3.86 -37.66 3.80
CA CYS A 873 2.71 -38.00 4.63
C CYS A 873 2.75 -39.50 4.93
N LEU A 874 1.79 -40.00 5.72
CA LEU A 874 1.67 -41.45 5.90
C LEU A 874 1.48 -42.13 4.53
N PRO A 875 2.23 -43.21 4.20
CA PRO A 875 2.13 -43.87 2.90
C PRO A 875 0.70 -44.33 2.62
N GLU A 876 0.26 -44.21 1.36
CA GLU A 876 -1.11 -44.52 0.91
C GLU A 876 -1.64 -45.87 1.44
N LYS A 877 -0.84 -46.94 1.31
CA LYS A 877 -1.21 -48.29 1.79
C LYS A 877 -1.48 -48.37 3.30
N GLN A 878 -0.90 -47.48 4.10
CA GLN A 878 -1.11 -47.39 5.55
C GLN A 878 -2.20 -46.39 5.90
N ALA A 879 -2.38 -45.34 5.08
CA ALA A 879 -3.38 -44.31 5.29
C ALA A 879 -4.79 -44.75 4.87
N GLU A 880 -4.94 -45.52 3.78
CA GLU A 880 -6.23 -45.95 3.24
C GLU A 880 -7.13 -46.64 4.30
N PRO A 881 -6.67 -47.66 5.05
CA PRO A 881 -7.51 -48.29 6.07
C PRO A 881 -7.97 -47.32 7.17
N LEU A 882 -7.12 -46.38 7.56
CA LEU A 882 -7.43 -45.37 8.58
C LEU A 882 -8.41 -44.32 8.07
N VAL A 883 -8.29 -43.94 6.79
CA VAL A 883 -9.22 -43.04 6.10
C VAL A 883 -10.61 -43.68 6.01
N ASP A 884 -10.69 -44.93 5.59
CA ASP A 884 -11.96 -45.66 5.49
C ASP A 884 -12.62 -45.82 6.85
N ASP A 885 -11.85 -46.15 7.88
CA ASP A 885 -12.34 -46.24 9.26
C ASP A 885 -12.89 -44.91 9.76
N LEU A 886 -12.15 -43.81 9.54
CA LEU A 886 -12.58 -42.47 9.93
C LEU A 886 -13.85 -42.03 9.17
N ILE A 887 -13.93 -42.27 7.86
CA ILE A 887 -15.14 -41.98 7.07
C ILE A 887 -16.34 -42.76 7.61
N ASN A 888 -16.16 -44.04 7.92
CA ASN A 888 -17.22 -44.87 8.51
C ASN A 888 -17.69 -44.31 9.85
N HIS A 889 -16.79 -43.79 10.68
CA HIS A 889 -17.16 -43.12 11.92
C HIS A 889 -17.94 -41.83 11.68
N LEU A 890 -17.51 -40.98 10.74
CA LEU A 890 -18.17 -39.70 10.41
C LEU A 890 -19.57 -39.87 9.81
N ILE A 891 -19.83 -40.96 9.08
CA ILE A 891 -21.14 -41.24 8.48
C ILE A 891 -22.09 -41.88 9.49
N LYS A 892 -21.57 -42.64 10.46
CA LYS A 892 -22.38 -43.35 11.48
C LYS A 892 -22.73 -42.46 12.69
N SER A 893 -21.92 -41.45 12.99
CA SER A 893 -22.19 -40.41 14.00
C SER A 893 -23.27 -39.47 13.51
#